data_AF-W4PL81-F1
#
_entry.id   AF-W4PL81-F1
#
_cell.length_a   1.000
_cell.length_b   1.000
_cell.length_c   1.000
_cell.angle_alpha   90.00
_cell.angle_beta   90.00
_cell.angle_gamma   90.00
#
_symmetry.space_group_name_H-M   'P 1'
#
loop_
_entity.id
_entity.type
_entity.pdbx_description
1 polymer ?
#
loop_
_entity_poly.entity_id
_entity_poly.type
_entity_poly.pdbx_seq_one_letter_code
_entity_poly.pdbx_strand_id
1 'polypeptide(L)'
;MEISIYHKAFNVILSPMARILLATGVLLSACADSEQAPSPVPEHTATLQLVFKQQGSADGSSPTQLKGTGSFATDAPLTVYAETDAPLTMDAAMPASRGPMTRAVNETDIQTVDVLSFKVNPLDPTNIKEGTFFYRSIGTYTQTSPGQGKVEVKLVDSPEAQTLVVLANVRTQVDALDATYGEQKEAVMARLLLPATADGTPDFAKGMPMWGELLNEVVGEGFSPSGAPKEVTMIRSVVKFTYREKTSQLYSPAGINLWYNGLHFEAYNFRSKGRVAPDNFRPASLSVATPTVPAGATQAQGTHHTLSSYVPLTYDGTGGEVSFYMFESDNSKANTGSALDATCLVVHFLGGPATGWHRFDFRDYAQPAGTGFMDLLRGHHYVIEPEEWDGTGGALTAEEAFKGVSKIKCRIVPWNEVQEEVKVPGNKRLTVDKREVYIPFSAATTGRPLTITTENTGGWTTADVPAWCTLSNTQTTTDGTVVLNITTNKLYARGSFKLKAGAAEMEIKVKVGKLPPEYMSEYNLAGGSAYGYIPGTGATAAQTDGPLRWANDNQFGASGYYNWYVCTGTTDATHNPNGLKLFEDPLLKDKYHLPSAEEWGGILPPHGFFAWNTASLPPNTSPRHEKINIGGQKHTYKSEYKLLSPWKMSVLRFQKGVQGANAEYPLAPDNSMVCAYFYELKSVNYPGGSSGSAVNIRVVYLGGDAAIPTINQLTLAWWQAQEQIPGRVFNYTIERSGDLSPFSGNLSSGIPGGTIPGSVSQLNTAFNFWTSSPPPPSTYQAWRNGYMAFENGHAIGEAPQYKYRGYSVRPFHNYDE
;
A
#
# COMPACT_ATOMS: atom_id res chain seq x y z
N MET A 1 -75.40 -2.77 -49.96
CA MET A 1 -74.37 -3.72 -49.49
C MET A 1 -73.52 -2.96 -48.47
N GLU A 2 -74.09 -2.55 -47.32
CA GLU A 2 -74.56 -3.38 -46.19
C GLU A 2 -73.41 -4.18 -45.58
N ILE A 3 -73.19 -4.30 -44.27
CA ILE A 3 -73.99 -4.05 -43.04
C ILE A 3 -72.92 -4.19 -41.91
N SER A 4 -72.74 -3.27 -40.95
CA SER A 4 -73.59 -2.92 -39.78
C SER A 4 -73.13 -3.59 -38.47
N ILE A 5 -73.33 -2.83 -37.37
CA ILE A 5 -73.82 -3.27 -36.03
C ILE A 5 -72.80 -3.80 -34.98
N TYR A 6 -72.74 -3.39 -33.68
CA TYR A 6 -73.53 -2.52 -32.75
C TYR A 6 -72.61 -2.07 -31.56
N HIS A 7 -72.63 -0.81 -31.06
CA HIS A 7 -73.35 -0.25 -29.87
C HIS A 7 -73.14 -0.95 -28.50
N LYS A 8 -72.90 -0.29 -27.35
CA LYS A 8 -73.69 0.70 -26.55
C LYS A 8 -72.82 1.08 -25.31
N ALA A 9 -72.91 2.18 -24.56
CA ALA A 9 -73.84 3.31 -24.47
C ALA A 9 -73.20 4.49 -23.71
N PHE A 10 -73.64 5.69 -24.09
CA PHE A 10 -73.55 6.98 -23.41
C PHE A 10 -74.54 7.07 -22.22
N ASN A 11 -74.28 7.92 -21.22
CA ASN A 11 -75.33 8.76 -20.64
C ASN A 11 -74.79 10.07 -20.02
N VAL A 12 -75.41 11.15 -20.47
CA VAL A 12 -75.31 12.56 -20.05
C VAL A 12 -76.20 12.79 -18.83
N ILE A 13 -75.79 13.62 -17.86
CA ILE A 13 -76.70 14.57 -17.16
C ILE A 13 -75.95 15.88 -16.86
N LEU A 14 -76.55 16.98 -17.30
CA LEU A 14 -76.21 18.39 -17.09
C LEU A 14 -76.44 18.88 -15.64
N SER A 15 -75.77 19.99 -15.29
CA SER A 15 -75.86 20.77 -14.04
C SER A 15 -77.29 21.12 -13.57
N PRO A 16 -77.43 21.67 -12.34
CA PRO A 16 -77.67 23.12 -12.30
C PRO A 16 -77.09 23.89 -11.10
N MET A 17 -76.81 25.17 -11.36
CA MET A 17 -76.93 26.35 -10.48
C MET A 17 -76.10 26.41 -9.19
N ALA A 18 -75.15 27.34 -9.06
CA ALA A 18 -75.37 28.78 -8.84
C ALA A 18 -76.12 29.11 -7.52
N ARG A 19 -75.45 29.94 -6.70
CA ARG A 19 -75.88 30.58 -5.42
C ARG A 19 -75.65 29.67 -4.21
N ILE A 20 -74.74 30.01 -3.28
CA ILE A 20 -74.97 31.03 -2.25
C ILE A 20 -73.68 31.81 -1.89
N LEU A 21 -73.91 33.10 -1.65
CA LEU A 21 -73.06 34.26 -1.36
C LEU A 21 -72.46 34.32 0.08
N LEU A 22 -71.35 35.06 0.21
CA LEU A 22 -70.89 35.93 1.33
C LEU A 22 -70.61 35.26 2.70
N ALA A 23 -69.65 35.65 3.54
CA ALA A 23 -68.82 36.84 3.76
C ALA A 23 -67.55 36.35 4.53
N THR A 24 -66.34 36.88 4.35
CA THR A 24 -65.71 38.06 5.01
C THR A 24 -64.24 38.02 4.52
N GLY A 25 -63.68 39.00 3.83
CA GLY A 25 -63.22 40.28 4.38
C GLY A 25 -61.75 40.19 4.81
N VAL A 26 -60.82 40.64 3.96
CA VAL A 26 -59.67 41.55 4.23
C VAL A 26 -58.78 41.63 2.98
N LEU A 27 -58.60 42.86 2.48
CA LEU A 27 -57.68 43.24 1.41
C LEU A 27 -56.22 43.07 1.85
N LEU A 28 -55.33 42.71 0.91
CA LEU A 28 -54.04 43.38 0.70
C LEU A 28 -53.55 43.12 -0.73
N SER A 29 -53.15 44.21 -1.39
CA SER A 29 -52.65 44.30 -2.77
C SER A 29 -51.23 43.77 -2.94
N ALA A 30 -50.93 43.08 -4.04
CA ALA A 30 -49.63 43.13 -4.72
C ALA A 30 -49.77 42.63 -6.17
N CYS A 31 -48.98 43.22 -7.05
CA CYS A 31 -49.06 43.22 -8.50
C CYS A 31 -49.10 41.82 -9.15
N ALA A 32 -49.93 41.69 -10.19
CA ALA A 32 -49.82 40.61 -11.15
C ALA A 32 -48.72 40.97 -12.16
N ASP A 33 -47.55 40.33 -12.03
CA ASP A 33 -46.65 40.15 -13.16
C ASP A 33 -46.94 38.78 -13.77
N SER A 34 -47.43 38.82 -15.01
CA SER A 34 -47.60 37.65 -15.87
C SER A 34 -46.23 37.00 -16.07
N GLU A 35 -46.12 35.70 -15.78
CA GLU A 35 -45.00 34.85 -16.17
C GLU A 35 -44.88 34.81 -17.70
N GLN A 36 -44.13 35.78 -18.21
CA GLN A 36 -43.64 35.82 -19.57
C GLN A 36 -42.46 34.85 -19.65
N ALA A 37 -42.50 33.90 -20.59
CA ALA A 37 -41.34 33.08 -20.92
C ALA A 37 -40.12 33.99 -21.13
N PRO A 38 -38.94 33.70 -20.53
CA PRO A 38 -37.81 34.62 -20.58
C PRO A 38 -37.38 34.85 -22.03
N SER A 39 -37.09 36.12 -22.35
CA SER A 39 -36.46 36.53 -23.62
C SER A 39 -35.16 35.74 -23.85
N PRO A 40 -34.72 35.51 -25.10
CA PRO A 40 -33.50 34.76 -25.38
C PRO A 40 -32.31 35.41 -24.65
N VAL A 41 -31.84 34.72 -23.62
CA VAL A 41 -30.69 35.13 -22.83
C VAL A 41 -29.43 34.78 -23.64
N PRO A 42 -28.43 35.67 -23.73
CA PRO A 42 -27.19 35.35 -24.45
C PRO A 42 -26.54 34.08 -23.91
N GLU A 43 -26.16 33.17 -24.80
CA GLU A 43 -25.35 32.00 -24.48
C GLU A 43 -23.90 32.29 -24.89
N HIS A 44 -22.93 31.90 -24.06
CA HIS A 44 -21.52 31.89 -24.44
C HIS A 44 -20.94 30.48 -24.40
N THR A 45 -19.91 30.26 -25.21
CA THR A 45 -19.14 29.01 -25.18
C THR A 45 -18.08 29.11 -24.09
N ALA A 46 -18.09 28.18 -23.15
CA ALA A 46 -17.10 28.04 -22.10
C ALA A 46 -16.38 26.69 -22.24
N THR A 47 -15.12 26.64 -21.81
CA THR A 47 -14.32 25.42 -21.77
C THR A 47 -14.02 25.08 -20.33
N LEU A 48 -14.46 23.92 -19.85
CA LEU A 48 -14.14 23.38 -18.53
C LEU A 48 -13.04 22.34 -18.65
N GLN A 49 -12.09 22.34 -17.73
CA GLN A 49 -11.05 21.31 -17.64
C GLN A 49 -11.48 20.27 -16.60
N LEU A 50 -11.63 19.01 -17.01
CA LEU A 50 -11.91 17.91 -16.10
C LEU A 50 -10.60 17.34 -15.56
N VAL A 51 -10.49 17.31 -14.23
CA VAL A 51 -9.36 16.75 -13.52
C VAL A 51 -9.83 15.54 -12.72
N PHE A 52 -9.21 14.38 -12.96
CA PHE A 52 -9.56 13.14 -12.27
C PHE A 52 -8.53 12.87 -11.18
N LYS A 53 -8.96 12.40 -10.00
CA LYS A 53 -8.01 11.83 -9.04
C LYS A 53 -7.39 10.57 -9.66
N GLN A 54 -6.14 10.66 -10.11
CA GLN A 54 -5.37 9.50 -10.56
C GLN A 54 -4.83 8.72 -9.37
N GLN A 55 -4.82 7.40 -9.52
CA GLN A 55 -4.11 6.47 -8.63
C GLN A 55 -2.60 6.72 -8.81
N GLY A 56 -1.89 7.08 -7.74
CA GLY A 56 -0.43 7.08 -7.79
C GLY A 56 0.04 5.64 -8.06
N SER A 57 0.69 5.41 -9.20
CA SER A 57 1.39 4.14 -9.42
C SER A 57 2.67 4.17 -8.57
N ALA A 58 2.57 3.66 -7.36
CA ALA A 58 3.76 3.21 -6.64
C ALA A 58 4.08 1.78 -7.09
N ASP A 59 4.75 1.65 -8.24
CA ASP A 59 5.69 0.54 -8.40
C ASP A 59 6.84 0.81 -7.41
N GLY A 60 6.66 0.28 -6.21
CA GLY A 60 7.53 0.53 -5.07
C GLY A 60 7.23 -0.48 -3.98
N SER A 61 7.69 -1.71 -4.20
CA SER A 61 7.78 -2.75 -3.18
C SER A 61 8.53 -2.21 -1.96
N SER A 62 7.83 -2.01 -0.84
CA SER A 62 8.46 -1.99 0.48
C SER A 62 7.43 -2.35 1.56
N PRO A 63 7.58 -3.49 2.26
CA PRO A 63 6.80 -3.80 3.43
C PRO A 63 7.46 -3.14 4.64
N THR A 64 6.77 -2.24 5.33
CA THR A 64 7.13 -1.97 6.72
C THR A 64 5.90 -1.61 7.54
N GLN A 65 5.66 -2.44 8.54
CA GLN A 65 4.60 -2.39 9.51
C GLN A 65 4.59 -1.06 10.27
N LEU A 66 3.39 -0.49 10.48
CA LEU A 66 3.12 0.40 11.61
C LEU A 66 1.90 -0.15 12.36
N LYS A 67 2.18 -0.89 13.44
CA LYS A 67 1.22 -1.07 14.53
C LYS A 67 1.15 0.25 15.28
N GLY A 68 0.03 0.95 15.16
CA GLY A 68 -0.26 2.18 15.90
C GLY A 68 -1.76 2.32 16.11
N THR A 69 -2.20 2.10 17.34
CA THR A 69 -3.54 2.41 17.84
C THR A 69 -3.75 3.93 17.87
N GLY A 70 -4.78 4.45 17.19
CA GLY A 70 -5.14 5.86 17.30
C GLY A 70 -6.25 6.32 16.35
N SER A 71 -7.41 6.58 16.94
CA SER A 71 -8.59 7.36 16.49
C SER A 71 -8.59 8.02 15.09
N PHE A 72 -9.69 7.77 14.38
CA PHE A 72 -10.17 8.46 13.19
C PHE A 72 -10.31 9.97 13.38
N ALA A 73 -9.80 10.77 12.43
CA ALA A 73 -10.11 12.18 12.22
C ALA A 73 -9.90 12.57 10.74
N THR A 74 -10.56 13.64 10.34
CA THR A 74 -11.14 13.98 9.03
C THR A 74 -10.34 14.96 8.16
N ASP A 75 -10.48 14.83 6.82
CA ASP A 75 -10.54 15.87 5.75
C ASP A 75 -9.33 16.85 5.56
N ALA A 76 -8.64 16.97 4.40
CA ALA A 76 -8.94 17.85 3.23
C ALA A 76 -7.82 17.83 2.09
N PRO A 77 -7.89 18.52 0.91
CA PRO A 77 -7.51 18.10 -0.45
C PRO A 77 -6.55 19.03 -1.27
N LEU A 78 -5.97 18.49 -2.36
CA LEU A 78 -5.04 19.12 -3.31
C LEU A 78 -5.65 19.53 -4.68
N THR A 79 -5.05 20.56 -5.31
CA THR A 79 -5.10 20.83 -6.77
C THR A 79 -3.73 21.29 -7.31
N VAL A 80 -3.50 21.00 -8.60
CA VAL A 80 -2.24 20.86 -9.34
C VAL A 80 -1.96 22.10 -10.21
N TYR A 81 -0.67 22.43 -10.46
CA TYR A 81 -0.24 23.29 -11.58
C TYR A 81 0.76 22.54 -12.48
N ALA A 82 0.60 22.77 -13.78
CA ALA A 82 1.31 22.16 -14.90
C ALA A 82 2.62 22.89 -15.27
N GLU A 83 3.56 22.21 -15.94
CA GLU A 83 4.46 22.83 -16.94
C GLU A 83 5.11 21.79 -17.90
N THR A 84 4.62 21.80 -19.13
CA THR A 84 5.23 21.79 -20.49
C THR A 84 6.56 21.09 -20.88
N ASP A 85 6.43 20.31 -21.97
CA ASP A 85 7.27 20.12 -23.20
C ASP A 85 8.70 19.53 -23.10
N ALA A 86 9.18 18.55 -23.90
CA ALA A 86 8.70 17.70 -25.01
C ALA A 86 9.79 16.58 -25.26
N PRO A 87 9.87 15.86 -26.40
CA PRO A 87 9.22 14.57 -26.69
C PRO A 87 10.23 13.43 -27.03
N LEU A 88 10.00 12.18 -26.61
CA LEU A 88 10.70 11.02 -27.22
C LEU A 88 9.80 9.77 -27.31
N THR A 89 9.29 9.57 -28.53
CA THR A 89 9.05 8.32 -29.27
C THR A 89 8.67 7.03 -28.52
N MET A 90 7.44 6.58 -28.78
CA MET A 90 6.97 5.21 -28.60
C MET A 90 7.90 4.20 -29.31
N ASP A 91 8.30 3.16 -28.58
CA ASP A 91 8.45 1.83 -29.19
C ASP A 91 8.02 0.73 -28.19
N ALA A 92 6.99 0.01 -28.62
CA ALA A 92 6.51 -1.32 -28.24
C ALA A 92 6.83 -1.84 -26.81
N ALA A 93 5.91 -1.58 -25.87
CA ALA A 93 5.82 -2.37 -24.64
C ALA A 93 5.19 -3.75 -24.91
N MET A 94 5.93 -4.80 -24.55
CA MET A 94 5.42 -6.17 -24.39
C MET A 94 4.35 -6.22 -23.29
N PRO A 95 3.38 -7.16 -23.37
CA PRO A 95 2.19 -7.13 -22.55
C PRO A 95 2.49 -7.61 -21.12
N ALA A 96 2.27 -6.74 -20.14
CA ALA A 96 2.16 -7.15 -18.74
C ALA A 96 0.99 -8.15 -18.61
N SER A 97 1.27 -9.35 -18.13
CA SER A 97 0.28 -10.40 -17.91
C SER A 97 -0.66 -10.02 -16.77
N ARG A 98 -1.73 -9.29 -17.10
CA ARG A 98 -2.90 -9.15 -16.24
C ARG A 98 -3.62 -10.50 -16.21
N GLY A 99 -3.68 -11.13 -15.05
CA GLY A 99 -4.63 -12.21 -14.78
C GLY A 99 -6.07 -11.76 -15.08
N PRO A 100 -7.00 -12.71 -15.32
CA PRO A 100 -8.26 -12.44 -16.00
C PRO A 100 -9.12 -11.43 -15.25
N MET A 101 -9.14 -10.20 -15.76
CA MET A 101 -10.12 -9.19 -15.37
C MET A 101 -11.48 -9.64 -15.88
N THR A 102 -12.42 -9.99 -15.00
CA THR A 102 -13.84 -10.02 -15.36
C THR A 102 -14.29 -8.57 -15.64
N ARG A 103 -14.12 -8.19 -16.91
CA ARG A 103 -14.29 -6.86 -17.56
C ARG A 103 -13.27 -5.79 -17.14
N ALA A 104 -12.36 -5.48 -18.06
CA ALA A 104 -11.59 -4.23 -18.03
C ALA A 104 -12.53 -3.03 -18.19
N VAL A 105 -13.04 -2.51 -17.07
CA VAL A 105 -13.73 -1.21 -17.06
C VAL A 105 -12.64 -0.14 -17.11
N ASN A 106 -12.64 0.67 -18.16
CA ASN A 106 -11.77 1.85 -18.19
C ASN A 106 -12.33 2.87 -17.19
N GLU A 107 -11.70 2.94 -16.01
CA GLU A 107 -12.12 3.82 -14.90
C GLU A 107 -11.93 5.32 -15.19
N THR A 108 -11.41 5.69 -16.36
CA THR A 108 -11.13 7.08 -16.77
C THR A 108 -11.80 7.47 -18.08
N ASP A 109 -12.55 6.55 -18.71
CA ASP A 109 -13.25 6.83 -19.96
C ASP A 109 -14.43 7.79 -19.74
N ILE A 110 -14.56 8.78 -20.62
CA ILE A 110 -15.62 9.79 -20.60
C ILE A 110 -16.26 9.82 -21.98
N GLN A 111 -17.50 9.35 -22.04
CA GLN A 111 -18.29 9.24 -23.26
C GLN A 111 -19.27 10.41 -23.39
N THR A 112 -19.80 10.87 -22.27
CA THR A 112 -20.78 11.97 -22.23
C THR A 112 -20.50 12.89 -21.06
N VAL A 113 -20.67 14.20 -21.26
CA VAL A 113 -20.65 15.20 -20.19
C VAL A 113 -21.88 16.11 -20.29
N ASP A 114 -22.55 16.34 -19.18
CA ASP A 114 -23.69 17.25 -19.06
C ASP A 114 -23.42 18.21 -17.90
N VAL A 115 -23.88 19.46 -18.05
CA VAL A 115 -23.77 20.47 -16.99
C VAL A 115 -25.17 20.91 -16.61
N LEU A 116 -25.50 20.77 -15.34
CA LEU A 116 -26.72 21.33 -14.75
C LEU A 116 -26.36 22.63 -14.05
N SER A 117 -26.99 23.72 -14.45
CA SER A 117 -26.84 25.01 -13.81
C SER A 117 -27.99 25.26 -12.83
N PHE A 118 -27.65 25.79 -11.66
CA PHE A 118 -28.58 26.21 -10.63
C PHE A 118 -28.30 27.65 -10.22
N LYS A 119 -29.31 28.51 -10.16
CA LYS A 119 -29.18 29.81 -9.49
C LYS A 119 -28.86 29.60 -8.03
N VAL A 120 -27.86 30.31 -7.53
CA VAL A 120 -27.37 30.17 -6.16
C VAL A 120 -28.33 30.86 -5.18
N ASN A 121 -28.51 30.30 -3.98
CA ASN A 121 -29.16 31.06 -2.91
C ASN A 121 -28.19 32.17 -2.44
N PRO A 122 -28.51 33.46 -2.64
CA PRO A 122 -27.60 34.53 -2.24
C PRO A 122 -27.36 34.62 -0.73
N LEU A 123 -28.25 34.03 0.09
CA LEU A 123 -28.11 34.00 1.54
C LEU A 123 -27.15 32.91 2.03
N ASP A 124 -26.92 31.86 1.23
CA ASP A 124 -25.99 30.77 1.55
C ASP A 124 -25.37 30.21 0.26
N PRO A 125 -24.47 30.98 -0.39
CA PRO A 125 -24.00 30.67 -1.73
C PRO A 125 -23.07 29.45 -1.82
N THR A 126 -22.65 28.93 -0.68
CA THR A 126 -21.75 27.77 -0.56
C THR A 126 -22.47 26.47 -0.24
N ASN A 127 -23.77 26.53 0.05
CA ASN A 127 -24.54 25.36 0.41
C ASN A 127 -24.93 24.55 -0.82
N ILE A 128 -24.31 23.38 -0.92
CA ILE A 128 -24.44 22.48 -2.07
C ILE A 128 -25.86 21.96 -2.29
N LYS A 129 -26.76 22.05 -1.31
CA LYS A 129 -28.16 21.60 -1.41
C LYS A 129 -29.10 22.68 -1.92
N GLU A 130 -28.71 23.94 -1.79
CA GLU A 130 -29.58 25.08 -2.04
C GLU A 130 -29.42 25.63 -3.47
N GLY A 131 -30.39 26.45 -3.86
CA GLY A 131 -30.49 27.02 -5.20
C GLY A 131 -31.61 26.40 -6.03
N THR A 132 -31.82 26.95 -7.22
CA THR A 132 -32.91 26.55 -8.12
C THR A 132 -32.42 26.25 -9.51
N PHE A 133 -32.94 25.19 -10.13
CA PHE A 133 -32.55 24.76 -11.46
C PHE A 133 -32.78 25.86 -12.47
N PHE A 134 -31.76 26.14 -13.27
CA PHE A 134 -31.77 27.19 -14.27
C PHE A 134 -31.87 26.58 -15.66
N TYR A 135 -30.89 25.77 -16.05
CA TYR A 135 -30.86 25.09 -17.34
C TYR A 135 -29.90 23.91 -17.32
N ARG A 136 -29.97 23.10 -18.39
CA ARG A 136 -28.99 22.07 -18.71
C ARG A 136 -28.20 22.50 -19.94
N SER A 137 -26.90 22.23 -19.93
CA SER A 137 -26.02 22.31 -21.10
C SER A 137 -25.45 20.94 -21.42
N ILE A 138 -25.36 20.62 -22.70
CA ILE A 138 -24.73 19.39 -23.18
C ILE A 138 -23.29 19.72 -23.56
N GLY A 139 -22.34 19.03 -22.93
CA GLY A 139 -20.92 19.19 -23.18
C GLY A 139 -20.37 18.28 -24.26
N THR A 140 -19.40 18.80 -25.00
CA THR A 140 -18.55 18.04 -25.91
C THR A 140 -17.20 17.80 -25.24
N TYR A 141 -16.90 16.54 -24.93
CA TYR A 141 -15.66 16.16 -24.28
C TYR A 141 -14.57 15.86 -25.31
N THR A 142 -13.39 16.44 -25.10
CA THR A 142 -12.17 16.13 -25.83
C THR A 142 -11.12 15.67 -24.83
N GLN A 143 -10.68 14.42 -24.95
CA GLN A 143 -9.60 13.91 -24.13
C GLN A 143 -8.29 14.61 -24.52
N THR A 144 -7.60 15.18 -23.53
CA THR A 144 -6.28 15.81 -23.74
C THR A 144 -5.15 14.87 -23.34
N SER A 145 -5.35 14.08 -22.27
CA SER A 145 -4.43 13.05 -21.75
C SER A 145 -5.21 11.93 -21.04
N PRO A 146 -4.63 10.73 -20.81
CA PRO A 146 -5.27 9.73 -19.96
C PRO A 146 -5.63 10.31 -18.57
N GLY A 147 -6.90 10.26 -18.18
CA GLY A 147 -7.37 10.86 -16.93
C GLY A 147 -7.36 12.40 -16.87
N GLN A 148 -7.38 13.11 -18.00
CA GLN A 148 -7.65 14.56 -18.11
C GLN A 148 -8.35 14.88 -19.44
N GLY A 149 -9.23 15.88 -19.46
CA GLY A 149 -9.77 16.37 -20.73
C GLY A 149 -10.55 17.66 -20.61
N LYS A 150 -10.90 18.23 -21.76
CA LYS A 150 -11.64 19.49 -21.86
C LYS A 150 -13.08 19.22 -22.25
N VAL A 151 -13.98 20.05 -21.75
CA VAL A 151 -15.40 20.03 -22.07
C VAL A 151 -15.79 21.39 -22.59
N GLU A 152 -16.27 21.44 -23.81
CA GLU A 152 -16.88 22.64 -24.38
C GLU A 152 -18.39 22.60 -24.14
N VAL A 153 -18.92 23.64 -23.52
CA VAL A 153 -20.33 23.79 -23.13
C VAL A 153 -20.85 25.18 -23.48
N LYS A 154 -22.16 25.28 -23.71
CA LYS A 154 -22.84 26.57 -23.85
C LYS A 154 -23.50 26.93 -22.53
N LEU A 155 -23.07 28.03 -21.92
CA LEU A 155 -23.59 28.50 -20.64
C LEU A 155 -24.41 29.78 -20.86
N VAL A 156 -25.49 29.92 -20.09
CA VAL A 156 -26.40 31.06 -20.18
C VAL A 156 -25.88 32.19 -19.29
N ASP A 157 -25.73 33.37 -19.87
CA ASP A 157 -25.30 34.58 -19.17
C ASP A 157 -26.27 34.95 -18.06
N SER A 158 -25.74 35.27 -16.87
CA SER A 158 -26.55 35.76 -15.78
C SER A 158 -25.73 36.64 -14.83
N PRO A 159 -26.24 37.81 -14.43
CA PRO A 159 -25.62 38.60 -13.36
C PRO A 159 -25.76 37.92 -11.99
N GLU A 160 -26.73 37.01 -11.83
CA GLU A 160 -26.87 36.17 -10.64
C GLU A 160 -25.93 34.97 -10.74
N ALA A 161 -25.23 34.66 -9.64
CA ALA A 161 -24.32 33.54 -9.55
C ALA A 161 -25.02 32.18 -9.73
N GLN A 162 -24.31 31.23 -10.33
CA GLN A 162 -24.75 29.90 -10.68
C GLN A 162 -23.87 28.84 -10.00
N THR A 163 -24.44 27.72 -9.61
CA THR A 163 -23.70 26.50 -9.34
C THR A 163 -23.75 25.63 -10.58
N LEU A 164 -22.58 25.24 -11.09
CA LEU A 164 -22.46 24.37 -12.25
C LEU A 164 -22.11 22.96 -11.78
N VAL A 165 -23.05 22.02 -11.88
CA VAL A 165 -22.82 20.62 -11.57
C VAL A 165 -22.46 19.89 -12.87
N VAL A 166 -21.26 19.36 -12.94
CA VAL A 166 -20.73 18.63 -14.10
C VAL A 166 -20.91 17.14 -13.87
N LEU A 167 -21.52 16.46 -14.84
CA LEU A 167 -21.93 15.07 -14.76
C LEU A 167 -21.34 14.30 -15.94
N ALA A 168 -20.60 13.24 -15.66
CA ALA A 168 -20.00 12.39 -16.69
C ALA A 168 -20.67 11.01 -16.74
N ASN A 169 -20.84 10.47 -17.96
CA ASN A 169 -21.35 9.13 -18.23
C ASN A 169 -22.75 8.82 -17.65
N VAL A 170 -23.59 9.84 -17.49
CA VAL A 170 -24.96 9.72 -16.95
C VAL A 170 -26.01 10.44 -17.79
N ARG A 171 -25.73 10.68 -19.08
CA ARG A 171 -26.60 11.49 -19.96
C ARG A 171 -28.03 10.97 -20.02
N THR A 172 -28.24 9.66 -20.05
CA THR A 172 -29.59 9.05 -20.07
C THR A 172 -30.39 9.38 -18.81
N GLN A 173 -29.74 9.45 -17.65
CA GLN A 173 -30.38 9.83 -16.39
C GLN A 173 -30.73 11.31 -16.39
N VAL A 174 -29.87 12.14 -16.98
CA VAL A 174 -30.12 13.57 -17.15
C VAL A 174 -31.24 13.84 -18.18
N ASP A 175 -31.30 13.08 -19.27
CA ASP A 175 -32.38 13.15 -20.27
C ASP A 175 -33.76 12.83 -19.66
N ALA A 176 -33.80 11.90 -18.70
CA ALA A 176 -35.02 11.49 -18.01
C ALA A 176 -35.38 12.37 -16.79
N LEU A 177 -34.55 13.37 -16.45
CA LEU A 177 -34.67 14.12 -15.20
C LEU A 177 -35.92 15.02 -15.13
N ASP A 178 -36.38 15.50 -16.30
CA ASP A 178 -37.48 16.44 -16.50
C ASP A 178 -37.47 17.60 -15.48
N ALA A 179 -36.28 18.18 -15.25
CA ALA A 179 -36.10 19.29 -14.32
C ALA A 179 -36.77 20.56 -14.86
N THR A 180 -37.55 21.21 -14.01
CA THR A 180 -38.27 22.43 -14.38
C THR A 180 -37.53 23.67 -13.88
N TYR A 181 -37.55 24.76 -14.67
CA TYR A 181 -36.95 26.02 -14.26
C TYR A 181 -37.50 26.46 -12.90
N GLY A 182 -36.61 26.88 -11.99
CA GLY A 182 -36.98 27.31 -10.63
C GLY A 182 -37.10 26.17 -9.61
N GLU A 183 -37.00 24.92 -10.03
CA GLU A 183 -37.10 23.78 -9.13
C GLU A 183 -35.90 23.69 -8.17
N GLN A 184 -36.12 23.29 -6.92
CA GLN A 184 -35.05 23.23 -5.90
C GLN A 184 -33.92 22.26 -6.29
N LYS A 185 -32.66 22.70 -6.15
CA LYS A 185 -31.46 21.93 -6.50
C LYS A 185 -31.47 20.53 -5.87
N GLU A 186 -31.70 20.43 -4.56
CA GLU A 186 -31.75 19.13 -3.87
C GLU A 186 -32.82 18.19 -4.46
N ALA A 187 -34.00 18.69 -4.86
CA ALA A 187 -35.05 17.87 -5.44
C ALA A 187 -34.65 17.32 -6.82
N VAL A 188 -34.02 18.16 -7.64
CA VAL A 188 -33.47 17.76 -8.94
C VAL A 188 -32.33 16.75 -8.76
N MET A 189 -31.35 17.05 -7.91
CA MET A 189 -30.20 16.18 -7.67
C MET A 189 -30.58 14.84 -7.01
N ALA A 190 -31.64 14.80 -6.19
CA ALA A 190 -32.15 13.57 -5.59
C ALA A 190 -32.77 12.60 -6.61
N ARG A 191 -33.27 13.10 -7.75
CA ARG A 191 -33.79 12.27 -8.86
C ARG A 191 -32.68 11.70 -9.75
N LEU A 192 -31.46 12.26 -9.70
CA LEU A 192 -30.31 11.74 -10.43
C LEU A 192 -29.73 10.50 -9.73
N LEU A 193 -30.27 9.36 -10.12
CA LEU A 193 -29.80 8.05 -9.68
C LEU A 193 -28.74 7.51 -10.63
N LEU A 194 -27.82 6.72 -10.10
CA LEU A 194 -26.81 6.04 -10.91
C LEU A 194 -27.45 5.02 -11.85
N PRO A 195 -26.88 4.81 -13.05
CA PRO A 195 -27.22 3.66 -13.88
C PRO A 195 -27.06 2.37 -13.07
N ALA A 196 -28.09 1.53 -13.11
CA ALA A 196 -28.09 0.24 -12.45
C ALA A 196 -28.55 -0.86 -13.40
N THR A 197 -27.99 -2.06 -13.25
CA THR A 197 -28.46 -3.26 -13.92
C THR A 197 -29.82 -3.70 -13.35
N ALA A 198 -30.44 -4.69 -13.98
CA ALA A 198 -31.69 -5.29 -13.47
C ALA A 198 -31.54 -5.85 -12.04
N ASP A 199 -30.34 -6.28 -11.68
CA ASP A 199 -30.02 -6.84 -10.36
C ASP A 199 -29.62 -5.75 -9.35
N GLY A 200 -29.73 -4.46 -9.72
CA GLY A 200 -29.47 -3.33 -8.82
C GLY A 200 -27.98 -3.06 -8.56
N THR A 201 -27.09 -3.51 -9.44
CA THR A 201 -25.65 -3.21 -9.39
C THR A 201 -25.28 -2.04 -10.29
N PRO A 202 -24.17 -1.31 -10.06
CA PRO A 202 -23.75 -0.24 -10.96
C PRO A 202 -23.60 -0.71 -12.42
N ASP A 203 -24.23 -0.01 -13.35
CA ASP A 203 -24.08 -0.26 -14.79
C ASP A 203 -23.04 0.70 -15.41
N PHE A 204 -22.02 0.12 -16.05
CA PHE A 204 -20.92 0.84 -16.69
C PHE A 204 -20.96 0.75 -18.23
N ALA A 205 -22.07 0.30 -18.84
CA ALA A 205 -22.21 0.20 -20.29
C ALA A 205 -21.99 1.53 -21.04
N LYS A 206 -22.15 2.67 -20.34
CA LYS A 206 -21.95 4.03 -20.86
C LYS A 206 -20.72 4.73 -20.27
N GLY A 207 -19.78 3.96 -19.74
CA GLY A 207 -18.64 4.47 -18.98
C GLY A 207 -18.94 4.61 -17.49
N MET A 208 -17.92 4.98 -16.72
CA MET A 208 -18.03 5.09 -15.27
C MET A 208 -18.69 6.42 -14.86
N PRO A 209 -19.80 6.42 -14.11
CA PRO A 209 -20.44 7.64 -13.63
C PRO A 209 -19.51 8.44 -12.72
N MET A 210 -19.39 9.74 -13.02
CA MET A 210 -18.62 10.68 -12.21
C MET A 210 -19.33 12.02 -12.13
N TRP A 211 -18.95 12.81 -11.14
CA TRP A 211 -19.53 14.13 -10.93
C TRP A 211 -18.47 15.10 -10.36
N GLY A 212 -18.73 16.39 -10.52
CA GLY A 212 -18.01 17.49 -9.88
C GLY A 212 -18.87 18.75 -9.90
N GLU A 213 -18.49 19.79 -9.16
CA GLU A 213 -19.24 21.06 -9.16
C GLU A 213 -18.34 22.28 -9.02
N LEU A 214 -18.77 23.38 -9.64
CA LEU A 214 -18.27 24.74 -9.42
C LEU A 214 -19.36 25.54 -8.71
N LEU A 215 -19.04 26.05 -7.52
CA LEU A 215 -19.97 26.78 -6.68
C LEU A 215 -19.86 28.28 -6.90
N ASN A 216 -20.99 28.98 -6.83
CA ASN A 216 -21.07 30.44 -6.76
C ASN A 216 -20.35 31.18 -7.92
N GLU A 217 -20.67 30.82 -9.15
CA GLU A 217 -20.04 31.31 -10.37
C GLU A 217 -20.88 32.35 -11.11
N VAL A 218 -20.32 33.55 -11.35
CA VAL A 218 -20.95 34.53 -12.24
C VAL A 218 -20.55 34.19 -13.68
N VAL A 219 -21.54 33.77 -14.46
CA VAL A 219 -21.39 33.28 -15.83
C VAL A 219 -21.69 34.44 -16.79
N GLY A 220 -20.68 34.87 -17.54
CA GLY A 220 -20.77 35.95 -18.52
C GLY A 220 -19.57 35.98 -19.47
N GLU A 221 -19.41 37.08 -20.22
CA GLU A 221 -18.32 37.24 -21.17
C GLU A 221 -16.94 37.03 -20.51
N GLY A 222 -16.18 36.06 -21.01
CA GLY A 222 -14.85 35.70 -20.47
C GLY A 222 -14.87 34.66 -19.34
N PHE A 223 -16.01 34.07 -18.99
CA PHE A 223 -16.06 32.95 -18.06
C PHE A 223 -15.43 31.68 -18.69
N SER A 224 -14.37 31.18 -18.07
CA SER A 224 -13.70 29.92 -18.42
C SER A 224 -13.31 29.79 -19.91
N PRO A 225 -12.48 30.71 -20.45
CA PRO A 225 -12.06 30.67 -21.85
C PRO A 225 -11.14 29.48 -22.14
N SER A 226 -11.08 29.01 -23.39
CA SER A 226 -10.27 27.83 -23.78
C SER A 226 -8.78 27.90 -23.40
N GLY A 227 -8.21 29.11 -23.36
CA GLY A 227 -6.82 29.36 -22.93
C GLY A 227 -6.60 29.41 -21.42
N ALA A 228 -7.66 29.51 -20.62
CA ALA A 228 -7.61 29.49 -19.16
C ALA A 228 -8.90 28.83 -18.60
N PRO A 229 -9.12 27.54 -18.88
CA PRO A 229 -10.34 26.85 -18.47
C PRO A 229 -10.37 26.66 -16.95
N LYS A 230 -11.54 26.81 -16.34
CA LYS A 230 -11.77 26.45 -14.94
C LYS A 230 -11.70 24.93 -14.77
N GLU A 231 -11.06 24.51 -13.69
CA GLU A 231 -10.91 23.11 -13.36
C GLU A 231 -12.09 22.60 -12.55
N VAL A 232 -12.57 21.40 -12.92
CA VAL A 232 -13.60 20.67 -12.20
C VAL A 232 -13.01 19.33 -11.79
N THR A 233 -12.88 19.12 -10.48
CA THR A 233 -12.44 17.84 -9.95
C THR A 233 -13.57 16.82 -10.03
N MET A 234 -13.34 15.77 -10.81
CA MET A 234 -14.30 14.69 -11.02
C MET A 234 -14.07 13.56 -10.03
N ILE A 235 -15.14 13.15 -9.35
CA ILE A 235 -15.16 12.06 -8.37
C ILE A 235 -16.06 10.94 -8.89
N ARG A 236 -15.57 9.71 -8.84
CA ARG A 236 -16.35 8.51 -9.15
C ARG A 236 -17.53 8.39 -8.20
N SER A 237 -18.72 8.16 -8.73
CA SER A 237 -19.95 8.07 -7.93
C SER A 237 -20.17 6.68 -7.30
N VAL A 238 -19.24 5.75 -7.50
CA VAL A 238 -19.31 4.36 -7.04
C VAL A 238 -18.19 4.06 -6.03
N VAL A 239 -18.36 2.97 -5.30
CA VAL A 239 -17.35 2.38 -4.42
C VAL A 239 -16.59 1.30 -5.17
N LYS A 240 -15.27 1.23 -5.01
CA LYS A 240 -14.45 0.09 -5.48
C LYS A 240 -14.02 -0.74 -4.30
N PHE A 241 -14.06 -2.06 -4.44
CA PHE A 241 -13.34 -2.94 -3.54
C PHE A 241 -12.52 -3.96 -4.32
N THR A 242 -11.50 -4.52 -3.68
CA THR A 242 -10.63 -5.52 -4.28
C THR A 242 -10.36 -6.59 -3.27
N TYR A 243 -10.69 -7.83 -3.62
CA TYR A 243 -10.20 -8.98 -2.90
C TYR A 243 -8.77 -9.25 -3.38
N ARG A 244 -7.83 -9.26 -2.44
CA ARG A 244 -6.45 -9.65 -2.69
C ARG A 244 -6.20 -10.97 -2.00
N GLU A 245 -5.83 -11.95 -2.79
CA GLU A 245 -5.38 -13.24 -2.29
C GLU A 245 -4.09 -13.06 -1.48
N LYS A 246 -4.04 -13.74 -0.33
CA LYS A 246 -2.83 -13.80 0.48
C LYS A 246 -2.08 -15.08 0.15
N THR A 247 -0.93 -14.94 -0.50
CA THR A 247 -0.06 -16.05 -0.91
C THR A 247 0.73 -16.68 0.24
N SER A 248 0.79 -16.00 1.38
CA SER A 248 1.42 -16.52 2.60
C SER A 248 0.44 -17.40 3.38
N GLN A 249 0.90 -18.62 3.67
CA GLN A 249 0.21 -19.72 4.35
C GLN A 249 -0.65 -19.23 5.53
N LEU A 250 -1.93 -18.94 5.30
CA LEU A 250 -2.84 -18.51 6.35
C LEU A 250 -3.26 -19.75 7.15
N TYR A 251 -2.60 -19.96 8.29
CA TYR A 251 -2.83 -21.14 9.13
C TYR A 251 -3.96 -20.95 10.14
N SER A 252 -4.76 -21.98 10.30
CA SER A 252 -5.68 -22.10 11.43
C SER A 252 -4.93 -22.27 12.75
N PRO A 253 -5.59 -22.07 13.91
CA PRO A 253 -5.02 -22.40 15.23
C PRO A 253 -4.58 -23.86 15.36
N ALA A 254 -5.17 -24.77 14.56
CA ALA A 254 -4.82 -26.18 14.50
C ALA A 254 -3.68 -26.48 13.49
N GLY A 255 -3.10 -25.47 12.85
CA GLY A 255 -1.99 -25.61 11.89
C GLY A 255 -2.41 -26.03 10.48
N ILE A 256 -3.68 -25.90 10.12
CA ILE A 256 -4.17 -26.21 8.76
C ILE A 256 -3.99 -24.97 7.88
N ASN A 257 -3.31 -25.10 6.73
CA ASN A 257 -3.15 -24.00 5.77
C ASN A 257 -4.45 -23.78 4.98
N LEU A 258 -4.93 -22.54 4.92
CA LEU A 258 -6.00 -22.14 4.01
C LEU A 258 -5.53 -22.22 2.56
N TRP A 259 -6.13 -23.11 1.78
CA TRP A 259 -6.01 -23.15 0.33
C TRP A 259 -7.37 -23.43 -0.30
N TYR A 260 -7.53 -23.07 -1.57
CA TYR A 260 -8.74 -23.26 -2.35
C TYR A 260 -8.35 -23.28 -3.84
N ASN A 261 -9.28 -23.61 -4.74
CA ASN A 261 -9.05 -23.69 -6.20
C ASN A 261 -9.74 -22.56 -6.97
N GLY A 262 -10.59 -21.79 -6.27
CA GLY A 262 -11.28 -20.65 -6.83
C GLY A 262 -12.26 -20.05 -5.85
N LEU A 263 -12.81 -18.90 -6.23
CA LEU A 263 -13.73 -18.14 -5.40
C LEU A 263 -15.00 -17.81 -6.18
N HIS A 264 -16.14 -17.86 -5.48
CA HIS A 264 -17.41 -17.28 -5.93
C HIS A 264 -17.73 -16.11 -5.00
N PHE A 265 -18.10 -14.96 -5.55
CA PHE A 265 -18.46 -13.77 -4.77
C PHE A 265 -19.93 -13.40 -4.94
N GLU A 266 -20.63 -13.26 -3.81
CA GLU A 266 -21.95 -12.65 -3.72
C GLU A 266 -21.88 -11.41 -2.83
N ALA A 267 -22.61 -10.36 -3.21
CA ALA A 267 -22.81 -9.21 -2.34
C ALA A 267 -24.22 -9.25 -1.75
N TYR A 268 -24.29 -9.22 -0.43
CA TYR A 268 -25.51 -9.24 0.35
C TYR A 268 -25.86 -7.85 0.87
N ASN A 269 -27.15 -7.56 0.96
CA ASN A 269 -27.73 -6.29 1.40
C ASN A 269 -27.18 -5.06 0.69
N PHE A 270 -26.69 -5.22 -0.53
CA PHE A 270 -26.27 -4.09 -1.34
C PHE A 270 -27.44 -3.10 -1.54
N ARG A 271 -27.12 -1.84 -1.82
CA ARG A 271 -28.14 -0.86 -2.22
C ARG A 271 -28.47 -1.10 -3.68
N SER A 272 -29.75 -1.07 -4.08
CA SER A 272 -30.17 -1.32 -5.48
C SER A 272 -29.98 -0.14 -6.43
N LYS A 273 -29.66 1.03 -5.87
CA LYS A 273 -29.41 2.29 -6.58
C LYS A 273 -28.58 3.21 -5.71
N GLY A 274 -27.78 4.08 -6.34
CA GLY A 274 -27.04 5.16 -5.67
C GLY A 274 -27.36 6.52 -6.29
N ARG A 275 -26.92 7.62 -5.65
CA ARG A 275 -27.02 8.97 -6.25
C ARG A 275 -25.80 9.28 -7.10
N VAL A 276 -25.99 9.97 -8.22
CA VAL A 276 -24.87 10.43 -9.07
C VAL A 276 -23.95 11.38 -8.29
N ALA A 277 -24.52 12.39 -7.63
CA ALA A 277 -23.81 13.29 -6.73
C ALA A 277 -24.25 13.06 -5.27
N PRO A 278 -23.36 13.21 -4.29
CA PRO A 278 -23.71 13.18 -2.88
C PRO A 278 -24.46 14.45 -2.49
N ASP A 279 -25.21 14.37 -1.40
CA ASP A 279 -25.90 15.51 -0.80
C ASP A 279 -25.07 16.16 0.32
N ASN A 280 -23.93 15.58 0.67
CA ASN A 280 -23.11 15.96 1.82
C ASN A 280 -21.64 16.15 1.44
N PHE A 281 -21.38 16.48 0.18
CA PHE A 281 -20.03 16.78 -0.28
C PHE A 281 -19.42 17.89 0.57
N ARG A 282 -18.13 17.75 0.85
CA ARG A 282 -17.34 18.78 1.50
C ARG A 282 -16.39 19.33 0.44
N PRO A 283 -16.73 20.46 -0.22
CA PRO A 283 -15.89 21.03 -1.28
C PRO A 283 -14.48 21.34 -0.80
N ALA A 284 -14.39 21.80 0.45
CA ALA A 284 -13.13 22.11 1.09
C ALA A 284 -12.19 20.91 1.18
N SER A 285 -12.71 19.68 1.28
CA SER A 285 -11.98 18.41 1.46
C SER A 285 -12.06 17.42 0.31
N LEU A 286 -12.82 17.76 -0.73
CA LEU A 286 -13.12 16.90 -1.88
C LEU A 286 -13.49 15.47 -1.45
N SER A 287 -14.31 15.37 -0.39
CA SER A 287 -14.66 14.12 0.28
C SER A 287 -16.14 14.10 0.67
N VAL A 288 -16.62 12.90 1.00
CA VAL A 288 -17.89 12.67 1.69
C VAL A 288 -17.58 11.99 3.03
N ALA A 289 -18.27 12.40 4.09
CA ALA A 289 -18.06 11.84 5.42
C ALA A 289 -19.07 10.73 5.77
N THR A 290 -20.21 10.69 5.07
CA THR A 290 -21.25 9.67 5.22
C THR A 290 -21.76 9.29 3.83
N PRO A 291 -22.30 8.08 3.64
CA PRO A 291 -22.83 7.64 2.35
C PRO A 291 -24.17 8.35 2.05
N THR A 292 -24.41 8.68 0.77
CA THR A 292 -25.70 9.24 0.33
C THR A 292 -26.55 8.13 -0.29
N VAL A 293 -27.34 7.45 0.54
CA VAL A 293 -28.21 6.33 0.12
C VAL A 293 -29.58 6.87 -0.33
N PRO A 294 -30.02 6.65 -1.58
CA PRO A 294 -31.33 7.09 -2.05
C PRO A 294 -32.50 6.42 -1.32
N ALA A 295 -33.64 7.11 -1.25
CA ALA A 295 -34.86 6.54 -0.71
C ALA A 295 -35.28 5.27 -1.48
N GLY A 296 -35.62 4.21 -0.73
CA GLY A 296 -35.98 2.90 -1.30
C GLY A 296 -34.82 2.15 -1.97
N ALA A 297 -33.57 2.53 -1.74
CA ALA A 297 -32.40 1.79 -2.23
C ALA A 297 -32.08 0.56 -1.36
N THR A 298 -32.39 0.61 -0.07
CA THR A 298 -32.23 -0.52 0.85
C THR A 298 -33.12 -1.67 0.42
N GLN A 299 -32.51 -2.84 0.25
CA GLN A 299 -33.22 -4.07 -0.09
C GLN A 299 -33.67 -4.82 1.17
N ALA A 300 -34.52 -5.83 1.00
CA ALA A 300 -34.86 -6.72 2.10
C ALA A 300 -33.58 -7.41 2.61
N GLN A 301 -33.50 -7.63 3.92
CA GLN A 301 -32.36 -8.34 4.53
C GLN A 301 -32.17 -9.71 3.86
N GLY A 302 -30.94 -10.06 3.51
CA GLY A 302 -30.59 -11.31 2.81
C GLY A 302 -30.67 -11.24 1.28
N THR A 303 -31.12 -10.11 0.71
CA THR A 303 -31.08 -9.90 -0.74
C THR A 303 -29.63 -9.92 -1.21
N HIS A 304 -29.33 -10.71 -2.24
CA HIS A 304 -27.98 -10.86 -2.77
C HIS A 304 -27.96 -10.84 -4.29
N HIS A 305 -26.78 -10.58 -4.86
CA HIS A 305 -26.48 -10.80 -6.26
C HIS A 305 -25.09 -11.42 -6.40
N THR A 306 -24.91 -12.22 -7.45
CA THR A 306 -23.60 -12.78 -7.79
C THR A 306 -22.74 -11.71 -8.47
N LEU A 307 -21.61 -11.39 -7.87
CA LEU A 307 -20.59 -10.50 -8.44
C LEU A 307 -19.67 -11.24 -9.41
N SER A 308 -19.29 -12.47 -9.05
CA SER A 308 -18.57 -13.40 -9.91
C SER A 308 -18.88 -14.83 -9.49
N SER A 309 -19.24 -15.66 -10.46
CA SER A 309 -19.55 -17.07 -10.20
C SER A 309 -18.30 -17.95 -10.07
N TYR A 310 -17.16 -17.49 -10.60
CA TYR A 310 -15.89 -18.18 -10.52
C TYR A 310 -14.72 -17.24 -10.82
N VAL A 311 -13.81 -17.11 -9.86
CA VAL A 311 -12.51 -16.46 -10.00
C VAL A 311 -11.45 -17.56 -9.85
N PRO A 312 -10.71 -17.89 -10.93
CA PRO A 312 -9.63 -18.86 -10.84
C PRO A 312 -8.46 -18.28 -10.05
N LEU A 313 -7.75 -19.14 -9.32
CA LEU A 313 -6.47 -18.76 -8.73
C LEU A 313 -5.37 -18.71 -9.78
N THR A 314 -4.48 -17.74 -9.67
CA THR A 314 -3.19 -17.75 -10.38
C THR A 314 -2.30 -18.81 -9.72
N TYR A 315 -2.09 -19.93 -10.43
CA TYR A 315 -1.31 -21.10 -9.96
C TYR A 315 0.19 -20.79 -9.75
N ASP A 316 0.64 -19.56 -10.00
CA ASP A 316 2.05 -19.15 -10.00
C ASP A 316 2.52 -18.48 -8.69
N GLY A 317 1.66 -18.43 -7.66
CA GLY A 317 2.04 -17.87 -6.36
C GLY A 317 2.22 -16.35 -6.34
N THR A 318 1.73 -15.64 -7.36
CA THR A 318 1.77 -14.16 -7.41
C THR A 318 0.59 -13.47 -6.70
N GLY A 319 -0.42 -14.22 -6.26
CA GLY A 319 -1.60 -13.69 -5.58
C GLY A 319 -2.54 -13.01 -6.56
N GLY A 320 -3.74 -13.57 -6.73
CA GLY A 320 -4.77 -12.95 -7.55
C GLY A 320 -5.38 -11.71 -6.87
N GLU A 321 -5.61 -10.65 -7.64
CA GLU A 321 -6.51 -9.57 -7.26
C GLU A 321 -7.77 -9.61 -8.13
N VAL A 322 -8.93 -9.45 -7.51
CA VAL A 322 -10.19 -9.24 -8.22
C VAL A 322 -10.90 -8.01 -7.67
N SER A 323 -11.24 -7.07 -8.55
CA SER A 323 -11.93 -5.84 -8.21
C SER A 323 -13.40 -5.88 -8.63
N PHE A 324 -14.23 -5.23 -7.83
CA PHE A 324 -15.66 -5.07 -8.07
C PHE A 324 -16.09 -3.67 -7.66
N TYR A 325 -17.29 -3.27 -8.10
CA TYR A 325 -17.88 -1.98 -7.76
C TYR A 325 -19.29 -2.14 -7.20
N MET A 326 -19.65 -1.25 -6.29
CA MET A 326 -21.00 -1.19 -5.71
C MET A 326 -21.42 0.26 -5.45
N PHE A 327 -22.69 0.46 -5.13
CA PHE A 327 -23.17 1.73 -4.61
C PHE A 327 -22.73 1.94 -3.15
N GLU A 328 -22.81 3.18 -2.68
CA GLU A 328 -22.53 3.52 -1.28
C GLU A 328 -23.44 2.76 -0.31
N SER A 329 -22.96 2.52 0.91
CA SER A 329 -23.72 1.80 1.94
C SER A 329 -23.45 2.35 3.33
N ASP A 330 -24.53 2.62 4.05
CA ASP A 330 -24.61 3.07 5.46
C ASP A 330 -24.47 1.89 6.44
N ASN A 331 -23.39 1.14 6.29
CA ASN A 331 -23.08 -0.02 7.13
C ASN A 331 -22.90 0.33 8.61
N SER A 332 -22.51 1.56 8.93
CA SER A 332 -22.34 2.03 10.32
C SER A 332 -23.62 1.91 11.14
N LYS A 333 -24.81 1.91 10.51
CA LYS A 333 -26.10 1.65 11.18
C LYS A 333 -26.18 0.25 11.80
N ALA A 334 -25.44 -0.72 11.26
CA ALA A 334 -25.38 -2.07 11.83
C ALA A 334 -24.70 -2.10 13.21
N ASN A 335 -23.92 -1.07 13.58
CA ASN A 335 -23.31 -0.98 14.91
C ASN A 335 -24.33 -0.75 16.04
N THR A 336 -25.52 -0.23 15.72
CA THR A 336 -26.62 -0.01 16.67
C THR A 336 -27.86 -0.87 16.37
N GLY A 337 -27.79 -1.69 15.32
CA GLY A 337 -28.86 -2.56 14.84
C GLY A 337 -28.40 -4.01 14.67
N SER A 338 -28.92 -4.70 13.65
CA SER A 338 -28.44 -6.05 13.35
C SER A 338 -27.21 -6.00 12.44
N ALA A 339 -26.20 -6.82 12.75
CA ALA A 339 -25.08 -7.05 11.83
C ALA A 339 -25.58 -7.55 10.45
N LEU A 340 -26.72 -8.25 10.41
CA LEU A 340 -27.34 -8.71 9.18
C LEU A 340 -27.91 -7.57 8.32
N ASP A 341 -27.96 -6.33 8.79
CA ASP A 341 -28.39 -5.18 7.99
C ASP A 341 -27.25 -4.55 7.19
N ALA A 342 -26.00 -4.89 7.51
CA ALA A 342 -24.82 -4.37 6.80
C ALA A 342 -24.70 -5.01 5.41
N THR A 343 -24.26 -4.20 4.43
CA THR A 343 -23.72 -4.73 3.18
C THR A 343 -22.48 -5.56 3.49
N CYS A 344 -22.42 -6.78 2.99
CA CYS A 344 -21.31 -7.69 3.19
C CYS A 344 -21.05 -8.52 1.93
N LEU A 345 -19.90 -9.18 1.88
CA LEU A 345 -19.63 -10.19 0.86
C LEU A 345 -19.85 -11.58 1.47
N VAL A 346 -20.44 -12.47 0.68
CA VAL A 346 -20.52 -13.89 1.00
C VAL A 346 -19.75 -14.63 -0.09
N VAL A 347 -18.70 -15.33 0.33
CA VAL A 347 -17.66 -15.86 -0.56
C VAL A 347 -17.62 -17.37 -0.44
N HIS A 348 -17.81 -18.08 -1.55
CA HIS A 348 -17.61 -19.52 -1.60
C HIS A 348 -16.15 -19.82 -1.89
N PHE A 349 -15.51 -20.54 -0.97
CA PHE A 349 -14.20 -21.12 -1.19
C PHE A 349 -14.39 -22.47 -1.87
N LEU A 350 -13.92 -22.60 -3.11
CA LEU A 350 -14.12 -23.79 -3.93
C LEU A 350 -12.90 -24.71 -3.80
N GLY A 351 -13.05 -25.84 -3.11
CA GLY A 351 -11.93 -26.77 -2.86
C GLY A 351 -11.06 -26.34 -1.69
N GLY A 352 -10.33 -27.29 -1.10
CA GLY A 352 -9.47 -27.07 0.06
C GLY A 352 -10.17 -27.08 1.42
N PRO A 353 -9.44 -26.85 2.52
CA PRO A 353 -9.90 -27.15 3.87
C PRO A 353 -10.90 -26.13 4.41
N ALA A 354 -11.00 -24.95 3.81
CA ALA A 354 -12.05 -23.98 4.10
C ALA A 354 -13.23 -24.05 3.11
N THR A 355 -13.36 -25.14 2.33
CA THR A 355 -14.45 -25.29 1.36
C THR A 355 -15.80 -24.95 1.99
N GLY A 356 -16.61 -24.20 1.26
CA GLY A 356 -17.93 -23.72 1.69
C GLY A 356 -18.02 -22.20 1.71
N TRP A 357 -19.16 -21.70 2.17
CA TRP A 357 -19.50 -20.27 2.15
C TRP A 357 -19.06 -19.55 3.43
N HIS A 358 -18.45 -18.38 3.27
CA HIS A 358 -17.95 -17.53 4.34
C HIS A 358 -18.48 -16.11 4.21
N ARG A 359 -18.79 -15.46 5.32
CA ARG A 359 -19.20 -14.06 5.33
C ARG A 359 -18.04 -13.13 5.65
N PHE A 360 -17.85 -12.11 4.82
CA PHE A 360 -16.89 -11.02 5.01
C PHE A 360 -17.65 -9.71 5.24
N ASP A 361 -17.49 -9.16 6.44
CA ASP A 361 -18.02 -7.86 6.81
C ASP A 361 -17.04 -6.74 6.47
N PHE A 362 -17.56 -5.60 5.98
CA PHE A 362 -16.81 -4.36 5.88
C PHE A 362 -16.73 -3.68 7.25
N ARG A 363 -15.76 -4.10 8.06
CA ARG A 363 -15.58 -3.62 9.45
C ARG A 363 -14.12 -3.59 9.86
N ASP A 364 -13.83 -2.87 10.93
CA ASP A 364 -12.58 -3.01 11.68
C ASP A 364 -12.61 -4.31 12.50
N TYR A 365 -11.84 -5.32 12.09
CA TYR A 365 -11.79 -6.62 12.76
C TYR A 365 -11.02 -6.59 14.09
N ALA A 366 -10.35 -5.50 14.44
CA ALA A 366 -9.83 -5.28 15.80
C ALA A 366 -10.96 -4.97 16.80
N GLN A 367 -12.14 -4.53 16.33
CA GLN A 367 -13.31 -4.30 17.17
C GLN A 367 -14.07 -5.61 17.47
N PRO A 368 -14.78 -5.68 18.63
CA PRO A 368 -15.60 -6.83 18.99
C PRO A 368 -16.51 -7.32 17.85
N ALA A 369 -16.76 -8.62 17.78
CA ALA A 369 -17.63 -9.17 16.73
C ALA A 369 -19.02 -8.51 16.77
N GLY A 370 -19.52 -8.07 15.61
CA GLY A 370 -20.79 -7.36 15.51
C GLY A 370 -20.69 -5.85 15.72
N THR A 371 -19.50 -5.28 15.89
CA THR A 371 -19.27 -3.83 15.94
C THR A 371 -18.17 -3.40 14.95
N GLY A 372 -17.90 -2.10 14.84
CA GLY A 372 -16.85 -1.55 13.99
C GLY A 372 -17.16 -1.55 12.50
N PHE A 373 -18.43 -1.69 12.10
CA PHE A 373 -18.86 -1.60 10.70
C PHE A 373 -18.55 -0.24 10.11
N MET A 374 -17.96 -0.26 8.91
CA MET A 374 -17.50 0.93 8.19
C MET A 374 -18.44 1.24 7.03
N ASP A 375 -18.79 2.51 6.85
CA ASP A 375 -19.53 2.95 5.68
C ASP A 375 -18.71 2.78 4.41
N LEU A 376 -19.43 2.48 3.31
CA LEU A 376 -18.86 2.34 1.98
C LEU A 376 -19.11 3.63 1.20
N LEU A 377 -18.04 4.36 0.92
CA LEU A 377 -18.08 5.72 0.41
C LEU A 377 -17.63 5.78 -1.06
N ARG A 378 -18.31 6.62 -1.84
CA ARG A 378 -17.98 6.85 -3.25
C ARG A 378 -16.54 7.34 -3.41
N GLY A 379 -15.91 7.00 -4.53
CA GLY A 379 -14.53 7.42 -4.81
C GLY A 379 -13.48 6.80 -3.89
N HIS A 380 -13.86 5.82 -3.05
CA HIS A 380 -12.93 5.06 -2.22
C HIS A 380 -12.66 3.68 -2.80
N HIS A 381 -11.45 3.18 -2.54
CA HIS A 381 -11.01 1.83 -2.86
C HIS A 381 -10.70 1.07 -1.57
N TYR A 382 -11.47 0.02 -1.30
CA TYR A 382 -11.31 -0.87 -0.15
C TYR A 382 -10.61 -2.16 -0.58
N VAL A 383 -9.39 -2.41 -0.09
CA VAL A 383 -8.69 -3.68 -0.34
C VAL A 383 -8.98 -4.64 0.81
N ILE A 384 -9.53 -5.82 0.50
CA ILE A 384 -9.89 -6.89 1.43
C ILE A 384 -8.87 -8.01 1.32
N GLU A 385 -8.21 -8.33 2.43
CA GLU A 385 -7.21 -9.40 2.51
C GLU A 385 -7.55 -10.35 3.67
N PRO A 386 -7.64 -11.67 3.46
CA PRO A 386 -7.78 -12.63 4.56
C PRO A 386 -6.61 -12.55 5.56
N GLU A 387 -6.91 -12.47 6.86
CA GLU A 387 -5.91 -12.36 7.92
C GLU A 387 -5.95 -13.48 8.95
N GLU A 388 -7.14 -13.98 9.29
CA GLU A 388 -7.32 -15.07 10.25
C GLU A 388 -8.48 -15.99 9.82
N TRP A 389 -8.26 -17.29 9.98
CA TRP A 389 -9.24 -18.35 9.77
C TRP A 389 -9.16 -19.34 10.93
N ASP A 390 -10.30 -19.80 11.44
CA ASP A 390 -10.37 -20.65 12.64
C ASP A 390 -10.12 -22.15 12.35
N GLY A 391 -9.94 -22.52 11.08
CA GLY A 391 -9.74 -23.91 10.67
C GLY A 391 -11.02 -24.66 10.31
N THR A 392 -12.18 -24.01 10.37
CA THR A 392 -13.47 -24.62 10.07
C THR A 392 -13.84 -24.47 8.59
N GLY A 393 -14.57 -25.45 8.05
CA GLY A 393 -15.17 -25.32 6.73
C GLY A 393 -16.15 -24.14 6.67
N GLY A 394 -16.44 -23.69 5.45
CA GLY A 394 -17.53 -22.75 5.24
C GLY A 394 -18.89 -23.40 5.46
N ALA A 395 -19.93 -22.58 5.54
CA ALA A 395 -21.30 -23.08 5.58
C ALA A 395 -21.67 -23.80 4.27
N LEU A 396 -22.68 -24.68 4.33
CA LEU A 396 -23.12 -25.43 3.15
C LEU A 396 -23.83 -24.53 2.14
N THR A 397 -24.47 -23.47 2.62
CA THR A 397 -25.21 -22.51 1.81
C THR A 397 -24.76 -21.07 2.07
N ALA A 398 -24.88 -20.21 1.06
CA ALA A 398 -24.61 -18.78 1.18
C ALA A 398 -25.47 -18.12 2.27
N GLU A 399 -26.73 -18.56 2.40
CA GLU A 399 -27.68 -18.06 3.40
C GLU A 399 -27.27 -18.37 4.85
N GLU A 400 -26.70 -19.55 5.10
CA GLU A 400 -26.15 -19.91 6.42
C GLU A 400 -24.89 -19.10 6.73
N ALA A 401 -24.01 -18.90 5.75
CA ALA A 401 -22.84 -18.05 5.89
C ALA A 401 -23.23 -16.61 6.19
N PHE A 402 -24.23 -16.07 5.46
CA PHE A 402 -24.80 -14.76 5.69
C PHE A 402 -25.28 -14.57 7.13
N LYS A 403 -25.95 -15.59 7.71
CA LYS A 403 -26.38 -15.59 9.13
C LYS A 403 -25.24 -15.68 10.15
N GLY A 404 -23.99 -15.76 9.69
CA GLY A 404 -22.79 -15.63 10.51
C GLY A 404 -22.21 -16.96 11.00
N VAL A 405 -22.57 -18.08 10.38
CA VAL A 405 -22.13 -19.43 10.77
C VAL A 405 -20.65 -19.68 10.49
N SER A 406 -20.06 -19.05 9.46
CA SER A 406 -18.64 -19.16 9.14
C SER A 406 -18.06 -17.81 8.70
N LYS A 407 -16.90 -17.42 9.26
CA LYS A 407 -16.30 -16.09 9.11
C LYS A 407 -14.79 -16.19 8.91
N ILE A 408 -14.26 -15.34 8.04
CA ILE A 408 -12.83 -15.09 7.90
C ILE A 408 -12.58 -13.63 8.29
N LYS A 409 -11.59 -13.38 9.15
CA LYS A 409 -11.21 -12.00 9.46
C LYS A 409 -10.39 -11.43 8.32
N CYS A 410 -10.69 -10.19 7.94
CA CYS A 410 -10.01 -9.53 6.84
C CYS A 410 -9.40 -8.20 7.27
N ARG A 411 -8.28 -7.82 6.65
CA ARG A 411 -7.79 -6.44 6.67
C ARG A 411 -8.55 -5.65 5.63
N ILE A 412 -8.96 -4.43 5.97
CA ILE A 412 -9.54 -3.47 5.03
C ILE A 412 -8.69 -2.21 5.03
N VAL A 413 -8.01 -1.95 3.90
CA VAL A 413 -7.18 -0.75 3.73
C VAL A 413 -7.92 0.25 2.83
N PRO A 414 -8.27 1.46 3.32
CA PRO A 414 -8.72 2.56 2.48
C PRO A 414 -7.50 3.15 1.75
N TRP A 415 -7.43 2.95 0.44
CA TRP A 415 -6.32 3.47 -0.37
C TRP A 415 -6.65 4.88 -0.88
N ASN A 416 -6.11 5.94 -0.24
CA ASN A 416 -6.26 7.34 -0.68
C ASN A 416 -5.28 8.33 0.00
N GLU A 417 -3.95 8.15 -0.10
CA GLU A 417 -3.00 9.21 0.32
C GLU A 417 -1.77 9.28 -0.60
N VAL A 418 -1.59 10.39 -1.33
CA VAL A 418 -0.33 10.79 -1.98
C VAL A 418 -0.12 12.30 -1.80
N GLN A 419 1.11 12.70 -1.45
CA GLN A 419 1.67 14.07 -1.29
C GLN A 419 0.75 15.13 -0.66
N GLU A 420 0.80 15.26 0.66
CA GLU A 420 -0.01 16.25 1.40
C GLU A 420 0.58 17.68 1.37
N GLU A 421 -0.17 18.62 0.77
CA GLU A 421 -0.07 20.08 0.92
C GLU A 421 -0.71 20.51 2.26
N VAL A 422 -0.10 21.44 3.00
CA VAL A 422 -0.67 21.99 4.25
C VAL A 422 -1.20 23.41 4.02
N LYS A 423 -2.53 23.58 4.08
CA LYS A 423 -3.20 24.87 3.90
C LYS A 423 -3.18 25.68 5.20
N VAL A 424 -2.71 26.92 5.13
CA VAL A 424 -2.71 27.89 6.24
C VAL A 424 -3.95 28.80 6.08
N PRO A 425 -4.62 29.23 7.17
CA PRO A 425 -5.80 30.10 7.07
C PRO A 425 -5.54 31.36 6.20
N GLY A 426 -6.42 31.63 5.21
CA GLY A 426 -6.41 32.85 4.40
C GLY A 426 -5.77 32.78 2.99
N ASN A 427 -5.99 31.69 2.24
CA ASN A 427 -5.46 31.47 0.87
C ASN A 427 -3.92 31.39 0.74
N LYS A 428 -3.21 30.95 1.79
CA LYS A 428 -1.74 30.84 1.82
C LYS A 428 -1.28 29.37 1.93
N ARG A 429 -0.18 29.02 1.27
CA ARG A 429 0.27 27.63 1.07
C ARG A 429 1.58 27.32 1.79
N LEU A 430 1.77 26.06 2.21
CA LEU A 430 3.05 25.48 2.63
C LEU A 430 3.24 24.10 1.96
N THR A 431 4.29 23.96 1.16
CA THR A 431 4.55 22.77 0.33
C THR A 431 5.98 22.27 0.55
N VAL A 432 6.20 20.95 0.46
CA VAL A 432 7.52 20.32 0.47
C VAL A 432 7.70 19.36 -0.70
N ASP A 433 8.93 19.18 -1.19
CA ASP A 433 9.24 18.21 -2.26
C ASP A 433 9.16 16.74 -1.79
N LYS A 434 9.37 16.49 -0.49
CA LYS A 434 9.31 15.15 0.12
C LYS A 434 9.02 15.22 1.62
N ARG A 435 8.43 14.15 2.16
CA ARG A 435 8.14 14.00 3.60
C ARG A 435 9.08 13.05 4.33
N GLU A 436 9.96 12.39 3.58
CA GLU A 436 11.00 11.56 4.14
C GLU A 436 12.35 11.96 3.55
N VAL A 437 13.32 12.18 4.42
CA VAL A 437 14.68 12.55 4.04
C VAL A 437 15.62 11.49 4.56
N TYR A 438 16.28 10.79 3.63
CA TYR A 438 17.31 9.80 3.92
C TYR A 438 18.70 10.40 3.82
N ILE A 439 19.42 10.40 4.95
CA ILE A 439 20.82 10.82 5.04
C ILE A 439 21.68 9.54 5.10
N PRO A 440 22.57 9.28 4.12
CA PRO A 440 23.34 8.05 4.06
C PRO A 440 24.39 7.99 5.17
N PHE A 441 24.94 6.79 5.36
CA PHE A 441 25.97 6.47 6.33
C PHE A 441 27.33 7.09 5.95
N SER A 442 27.50 8.40 6.12
CA SER A 442 28.77 9.09 5.84
C SER A 442 29.16 10.04 6.96
N ALA A 443 30.46 10.11 7.27
CA ALA A 443 31.00 10.92 8.36
C ALA A 443 31.06 12.45 8.06
N ALA A 444 30.38 12.96 7.02
CA ALA A 444 30.51 14.36 6.62
C ALA A 444 29.19 14.98 6.10
N THR A 445 28.51 15.68 7.01
CA THR A 445 28.08 17.10 6.93
C THR A 445 27.34 17.67 5.71
N THR A 446 27.10 16.92 4.62
CA THR A 446 26.38 17.47 3.46
C THR A 446 24.88 17.24 3.66
N GLY A 447 24.16 18.31 3.98
CA GLY A 447 22.74 18.21 4.26
C GLY A 447 21.97 17.72 3.05
N ARG A 448 20.99 16.84 3.27
CA ARG A 448 20.04 16.48 2.21
C ARG A 448 19.03 17.61 2.08
N PRO A 449 18.83 18.18 0.89
CA PRO A 449 17.95 19.31 0.71
C PRO A 449 16.49 18.86 0.80
N LEU A 450 15.70 19.56 1.61
CA LEU A 450 14.25 19.57 1.59
C LEU A 450 13.84 20.93 1.00
N THR A 451 13.12 20.92 -0.10
CA THR A 451 12.64 22.16 -0.72
C THR A 451 11.29 22.50 -0.12
N ILE A 452 11.18 23.68 0.50
CA ILE A 452 9.96 24.19 1.13
C ILE A 452 9.50 25.40 0.33
N THR A 453 8.27 25.42 -0.13
CA THR A 453 7.65 26.61 -0.75
C THR A 453 6.55 27.13 0.16
N THR A 454 6.55 28.43 0.47
CA THR A 454 5.53 29.08 1.32
C THR A 454 4.94 30.31 0.64
N GLU A 455 3.63 30.48 0.74
CA GLU A 455 2.90 31.70 0.40
C GLU A 455 2.24 32.31 1.66
N ASN A 456 2.74 31.93 2.85
CA ASN A 456 2.35 32.53 4.12
C ASN A 456 3.15 33.80 4.41
N THR A 457 2.52 34.98 4.43
CA THR A 457 3.16 36.28 4.75
C THR A 457 3.78 36.33 6.17
N GLY A 458 3.47 35.36 7.05
CA GLY A 458 4.16 35.14 8.33
C GLY A 458 5.25 34.04 8.29
N GLY A 459 5.51 33.49 7.11
CA GLY A 459 6.41 32.40 6.76
C GLY A 459 6.08 31.06 7.43
N TRP A 460 7.13 30.28 7.70
CA TRP A 460 7.03 29.01 8.41
C TRP A 460 8.05 28.94 9.55
N THR A 461 7.83 28.04 10.50
CA THR A 461 8.74 27.69 11.59
C THR A 461 8.85 26.17 11.69
N THR A 462 9.91 25.66 12.30
CA THR A 462 10.05 24.23 12.62
C THR A 462 9.81 24.00 14.10
N ALA A 463 9.20 22.87 14.45
CA ALA A 463 9.07 22.41 15.83
C ALA A 463 9.47 20.94 15.96
N ASP A 464 9.65 20.49 17.20
CA ASP A 464 9.97 19.10 17.53
C ASP A 464 11.21 18.58 16.80
N VAL A 465 12.14 19.47 16.43
CA VAL A 465 13.38 19.11 15.74
C VAL A 465 14.20 18.21 16.68
N PRO A 466 14.48 16.95 16.31
CA PRO A 466 15.23 16.06 17.18
C PRO A 466 16.60 16.65 17.49
N ALA A 467 17.07 16.54 18.73
CA ALA A 467 18.34 17.14 19.17
C ALA A 467 19.58 16.68 18.38
N TRP A 468 19.49 15.56 17.67
CA TRP A 468 20.54 15.03 16.78
C TRP A 468 20.49 15.58 15.35
N CYS A 469 19.42 16.28 14.99
CA CYS A 469 19.15 16.86 13.68
C CYS A 469 19.43 18.37 13.73
N THR A 470 20.13 18.90 12.73
CA THR A 470 20.38 20.34 12.58
C THR A 470 19.86 20.80 11.23
N LEU A 471 19.05 21.86 11.29
CA LEU A 471 18.34 22.46 10.16
C LEU A 471 19.05 23.76 9.76
N SER A 472 19.36 23.96 8.48
CA SER A 472 20.03 25.20 8.03
C SER A 472 19.19 26.46 8.30
N ASN A 473 17.86 26.32 8.23
CA ASN A 473 16.89 27.33 8.63
C ASN A 473 15.83 26.67 9.51
N THR A 474 15.43 27.32 10.58
CA THR A 474 14.31 26.88 11.44
C THR A 474 13.07 27.72 11.25
N GLN A 475 13.16 28.80 10.48
CA GLN A 475 12.04 29.66 10.15
C GLN A 475 12.29 30.48 8.89
N THR A 476 11.20 31.01 8.33
CA THR A 476 11.18 32.07 7.34
C THR A 476 10.10 33.07 7.72
N THR A 477 10.21 34.31 7.24
CA THR A 477 9.19 35.36 7.41
C THR A 477 8.73 35.94 6.08
N THR A 478 9.15 35.31 4.97
CA THR A 478 8.92 35.79 3.61
C THR A 478 8.39 34.65 2.75
N ASP A 479 7.55 35.01 1.80
CA ASP A 479 7.01 34.07 0.80
C ASP A 479 8.11 33.66 -0.19
N GLY A 480 8.02 32.44 -0.70
CA GLY A 480 8.93 31.89 -1.70
C GLY A 480 9.45 30.48 -1.36
N THR A 481 10.40 30.04 -2.17
CA THR A 481 11.04 28.72 -2.05
C THR A 481 12.32 28.82 -1.22
N VAL A 482 12.46 27.93 -0.24
CA VAL A 482 13.65 27.78 0.62
C VAL A 482 14.12 26.35 0.56
N VAL A 483 15.42 26.17 0.30
CA VAL A 483 16.08 24.88 0.44
C VAL A 483 16.55 24.72 1.88
N LEU A 484 15.90 23.83 2.61
CA LEU A 484 16.27 23.44 3.95
C LEU A 484 17.26 22.28 3.91
N ASN A 485 18.51 22.55 4.27
CA ASN A 485 19.53 21.51 4.39
C ASN A 485 19.42 20.85 5.77
N ILE A 486 19.20 19.53 5.78
CA ILE A 486 19.08 18.72 6.99
C ILE A 486 20.39 17.99 7.22
N THR A 487 21.03 18.26 8.34
CA THR A 487 22.29 17.64 8.78
C THR A 487 22.11 16.89 10.09
N THR A 488 23.05 16.01 10.41
CA THR A 488 22.98 15.13 11.59
C THR A 488 24.35 15.01 12.23
N ASN A 489 24.38 14.84 13.56
CA ASN A 489 25.58 14.48 14.31
C ASN A 489 25.62 12.99 14.72
N LYS A 490 24.65 12.20 14.23
CA LYS A 490 24.56 10.75 14.44
C LYS A 490 24.83 10.01 13.14
N LEU A 491 25.35 8.80 13.26
CA LEU A 491 25.51 7.86 12.14
C LEU A 491 24.26 7.01 11.92
N TYR A 492 23.42 6.86 12.95
CA TYR A 492 22.10 6.28 12.86
C TYR A 492 21.11 7.05 13.71
N ALA A 493 19.96 7.37 13.12
CA ALA A 493 18.84 7.96 13.82
C ALA A 493 17.56 7.77 13.03
N ARG A 494 16.44 7.76 13.76
CA ARG A 494 15.09 7.79 13.23
C ARG A 494 14.34 8.84 14.04
N GLY A 495 13.63 9.72 13.38
CA GLY A 495 12.76 10.68 14.04
C GLY A 495 12.08 11.58 13.03
N SER A 496 11.35 12.54 13.53
CA SER A 496 10.63 13.51 12.72
C SER A 496 10.70 14.88 13.35
N PHE A 497 10.48 15.89 12.55
CA PHE A 497 10.21 17.24 13.02
C PHE A 497 8.96 17.77 12.32
N LYS A 498 8.39 18.83 12.86
CA LYS A 498 7.21 19.48 12.30
C LYS A 498 7.59 20.78 11.59
N LEU A 499 7.02 21.03 10.42
CA LEU A 499 6.95 22.35 9.83
C LEU A 499 5.61 22.98 10.20
N LYS A 500 5.61 24.23 10.61
CA LYS A 500 4.44 25.00 11.03
C LYS A 500 4.33 26.29 10.25
N ALA A 501 3.15 26.59 9.75
CA ALA A 501 2.83 27.90 9.18
C ALA A 501 1.47 28.32 9.72
N GLY A 502 1.44 29.37 10.56
CA GLY A 502 0.25 29.71 11.33
C GLY A 502 -0.19 28.54 12.24
N ALA A 503 -1.46 28.13 12.12
CA ALA A 503 -2.03 27.00 12.87
C ALA A 503 -1.83 25.63 12.19
N ALA A 504 -1.23 25.61 11.00
CA ALA A 504 -1.09 24.41 10.19
C ALA A 504 0.24 23.71 10.46
N GLU A 505 0.25 22.37 10.54
CA GLU A 505 1.43 21.55 10.86
C GLU A 505 1.65 20.42 9.83
N MET A 506 2.92 20.12 9.52
CA MET A 506 3.34 19.04 8.64
C MET A 506 4.46 18.22 9.29
N GLU A 507 4.38 16.89 9.30
CA GLU A 507 5.48 16.03 9.78
C GLU A 507 6.47 15.70 8.65
N ILE A 508 7.77 15.89 8.93
CA ILE A 508 8.88 15.46 8.07
C ILE A 508 9.69 14.39 8.81
N LYS A 509 9.76 13.19 8.23
CA LYS A 509 10.55 12.07 8.73
C LYS A 509 11.99 12.18 8.26
N VAL A 510 12.93 12.00 9.19
CA VAL A 510 14.36 12.00 8.90
C VAL A 510 14.93 10.64 9.31
N LYS A 511 15.52 9.95 8.34
CA LYS A 511 16.22 8.68 8.52
C LYS A 511 17.70 8.89 8.25
N VAL A 512 18.53 8.52 9.22
CA VAL A 512 19.99 8.61 9.09
C VAL A 512 20.56 7.20 9.10
N GLY A 513 21.29 6.84 8.06
CA GLY A 513 21.99 5.58 7.91
C GLY A 513 21.07 4.35 8.01
N LYS A 514 21.71 3.18 7.98
CA LYS A 514 21.10 1.86 8.17
C LYS A 514 21.94 1.10 9.19
N LEU A 515 21.29 0.38 10.10
CA LEU A 515 21.92 -0.65 10.91
C LEU A 515 22.37 -1.79 10.00
N PRO A 516 23.43 -2.54 10.34
CA PRO A 516 23.93 -3.62 9.49
C PRO A 516 22.85 -4.60 9.00
N PRO A 517 21.87 -5.05 9.81
CA PRO A 517 20.82 -5.94 9.31
C PRO A 517 19.81 -5.28 8.37
N GLU A 518 19.70 -3.95 8.33
CA GLU A 518 18.84 -3.23 7.37
C GLU A 518 19.41 -3.20 5.94
N TYR A 519 20.70 -3.54 5.76
CA TYR A 519 21.26 -3.74 4.42
C TYR A 519 20.85 -5.08 3.83
N MET A 520 20.56 -6.09 4.66
CA MET A 520 20.21 -7.43 4.21
C MET A 520 18.79 -7.44 3.61
N SER A 521 18.62 -8.08 2.45
CA SER A 521 17.30 -8.28 1.85
C SER A 521 16.37 -9.07 2.79
N GLU A 522 15.06 -8.82 2.70
CA GLU A 522 14.06 -9.52 3.52
C GLU A 522 14.03 -11.03 3.26
N TYR A 523 14.25 -11.42 2.00
CA TYR A 523 14.24 -12.81 1.54
C TYR A 523 15.52 -13.18 0.79
N ASN A 524 15.83 -14.48 0.78
CA ASN A 524 16.86 -15.05 -0.09
C ASN A 524 16.40 -15.03 -1.57
N LEU A 525 17.33 -15.31 -2.49
CA LEU A 525 16.99 -15.48 -3.91
C LEU A 525 16.43 -16.86 -4.22
N ALA A 526 15.51 -16.90 -5.18
CA ALA A 526 14.94 -18.08 -5.82
C ALA A 526 14.87 -17.88 -7.35
N GLY A 527 14.58 -18.96 -8.08
CA GLY A 527 14.49 -18.99 -9.53
C GLY A 527 15.85 -18.86 -10.21
N GLY A 528 15.86 -18.20 -11.37
CA GLY A 528 17.09 -17.88 -12.09
C GLY A 528 17.82 -19.10 -12.67
N SER A 529 17.08 -20.08 -13.22
CA SER A 529 17.66 -21.27 -13.89
C SER A 529 18.68 -20.92 -14.99
N ALA A 530 18.56 -19.73 -15.60
CA ALA A 530 19.53 -19.20 -16.55
C ALA A 530 20.96 -19.12 -15.99
N TYR A 531 21.11 -18.88 -14.67
CA TYR A 531 22.40 -18.84 -13.97
C TYR A 531 23.00 -20.23 -13.71
N GLY A 532 22.43 -21.27 -14.33
CA GLY A 532 23.00 -22.60 -14.39
C GLY A 532 22.72 -23.47 -13.16
N TYR A 533 22.91 -24.76 -13.36
CA TYR A 533 22.81 -25.80 -12.33
C TYR A 533 24.19 -26.27 -11.90
N ILE A 534 24.30 -26.80 -10.69
CA ILE A 534 25.54 -27.40 -10.20
C ILE A 534 25.69 -28.78 -10.88
N PRO A 535 26.80 -29.01 -11.64
CA PRO A 535 27.03 -30.28 -12.30
C PRO A 535 27.00 -31.44 -11.30
N GLY A 536 26.16 -32.46 -11.58
CA GLY A 536 26.06 -33.68 -10.76
C GLY A 536 25.01 -33.66 -9.63
N THR A 537 24.42 -32.50 -9.28
CA THR A 537 23.36 -32.43 -8.24
C THR A 537 21.95 -32.16 -8.78
N GLY A 538 21.79 -31.62 -9.99
CA GLY A 538 20.50 -31.18 -10.50
C GLY A 538 20.00 -29.86 -9.86
N ALA A 539 18.78 -29.44 -10.22
CA ALA A 539 18.11 -28.23 -9.74
C ALA A 539 17.26 -28.52 -8.48
N THR A 540 17.18 -27.59 -7.54
CA THR A 540 16.11 -27.62 -6.52
C THR A 540 14.81 -27.08 -7.11
N ALA A 541 13.66 -27.45 -6.54
CA ALA A 541 12.36 -26.93 -6.98
C ALA A 541 12.27 -25.39 -6.93
N ALA A 542 12.98 -24.75 -6.00
CA ALA A 542 13.07 -23.29 -5.95
C ALA A 542 14.00 -22.67 -7.00
N GLN A 543 14.78 -23.45 -7.75
CA GLN A 543 15.70 -22.98 -8.78
C GLN A 543 15.30 -23.41 -10.20
N THR A 544 14.23 -24.19 -10.34
CA THR A 544 13.72 -24.62 -11.66
C THR A 544 12.99 -23.51 -12.41
N ASP A 545 12.63 -22.40 -11.75
CA ASP A 545 11.96 -21.28 -12.40
C ASP A 545 12.90 -20.53 -13.36
N GLY A 546 12.33 -20.02 -14.46
CA GLY A 546 13.03 -19.21 -15.46
C GLY A 546 13.60 -17.91 -14.88
N PRO A 547 12.76 -16.96 -14.45
CA PRO A 547 13.20 -15.67 -13.95
C PRO A 547 13.80 -15.75 -12.54
N LEU A 548 14.75 -14.87 -12.25
CA LEU A 548 15.23 -14.63 -10.88
C LEU A 548 14.15 -13.89 -10.09
N ARG A 549 13.94 -14.28 -8.82
CA ARG A 549 12.93 -13.68 -7.94
C ARG A 549 13.34 -13.78 -6.47
N TRP A 550 12.63 -13.07 -5.61
CA TRP A 550 12.70 -13.31 -4.17
C TRP A 550 12.06 -14.66 -3.82
N ALA A 551 12.62 -15.33 -2.81
CA ALA A 551 11.97 -16.48 -2.19
C ALA A 551 10.65 -16.02 -1.53
N ASN A 552 9.64 -16.89 -1.55
CA ASN A 552 8.31 -16.57 -1.01
C ASN A 552 8.30 -16.54 0.52
N ASP A 553 9.30 -17.18 1.13
CA ASP A 553 9.61 -17.13 2.54
C ASP A 553 11.10 -17.43 2.75
N ASN A 554 11.55 -17.41 4.00
CA ASN A 554 12.91 -17.81 4.36
C ASN A 554 13.00 -19.32 4.69
N GLN A 555 11.90 -20.07 4.48
CA GLN A 555 11.81 -21.47 4.86
C GLN A 555 12.66 -22.35 3.96
N PHE A 556 12.88 -23.55 4.47
CA PHE A 556 13.58 -24.62 3.82
C PHE A 556 13.08 -24.89 2.40
N GLY A 557 14.00 -24.92 1.43
CA GLY A 557 13.70 -25.26 0.05
C GLY A 557 13.01 -24.16 -0.75
N ALA A 558 12.72 -22.99 -0.17
CA ALA A 558 12.19 -21.83 -0.86
C ALA A 558 13.27 -20.98 -1.56
N SER A 559 14.55 -21.20 -1.23
CA SER A 559 15.70 -20.51 -1.82
C SER A 559 16.36 -21.32 -2.95
N GLY A 560 16.87 -20.63 -3.96
CA GLY A 560 17.78 -21.17 -4.96
C GLY A 560 19.22 -21.27 -4.43
N TYR A 561 20.04 -22.09 -5.09
CA TYR A 561 21.44 -22.32 -4.71
C TYR A 561 22.35 -22.08 -5.90
N TYR A 562 23.20 -21.07 -5.76
CA TYR A 562 24.05 -20.61 -6.84
C TYR A 562 25.49 -21.00 -6.52
N ASN A 563 26.33 -21.20 -7.52
CA ASN A 563 27.76 -21.44 -7.31
C ASN A 563 28.52 -20.10 -7.24
N TRP A 564 29.72 -20.11 -6.69
CA TRP A 564 30.50 -18.88 -6.50
C TRP A 564 30.84 -18.17 -7.81
N TYR A 565 31.06 -18.92 -8.89
CA TYR A 565 31.46 -18.37 -10.19
C TYR A 565 30.36 -17.49 -10.79
N VAL A 566 29.09 -17.90 -10.73
CA VAL A 566 27.97 -17.10 -11.24
C VAL A 566 27.63 -15.92 -10.32
N CYS A 567 27.76 -16.10 -9.00
CA CYS A 567 27.59 -15.01 -8.03
C CYS A 567 28.61 -13.88 -8.21
N THR A 568 29.83 -14.21 -8.65
CA THR A 568 30.91 -13.23 -8.85
C THR A 568 31.12 -12.83 -10.31
N GLY A 569 30.43 -13.48 -11.26
CA GLY A 569 30.66 -13.26 -12.67
C GLY A 569 31.98 -13.83 -13.21
N THR A 570 32.64 -14.71 -12.45
CA THR A 570 33.92 -15.32 -12.84
C THR A 570 33.68 -16.44 -13.86
N THR A 571 34.39 -16.43 -14.98
CA THR A 571 34.31 -17.52 -15.98
C THR A 571 35.02 -18.78 -15.49
N ASP A 572 34.38 -19.93 -15.67
CA ASP A 572 34.95 -21.26 -15.41
C ASP A 572 34.43 -22.24 -16.47
N ALA A 573 35.32 -23.06 -17.04
CA ALA A 573 34.98 -23.93 -18.17
C ALA A 573 33.85 -24.93 -17.87
N THR A 574 33.63 -25.25 -16.59
CA THR A 574 32.65 -26.26 -16.16
C THR A 574 31.45 -25.64 -15.44
N HIS A 575 31.67 -24.64 -14.59
CA HIS A 575 30.65 -24.14 -13.65
C HIS A 575 30.06 -22.77 -14.02
N ASN A 576 30.71 -22.03 -14.93
CA ASN A 576 30.19 -20.80 -15.52
C ASN A 576 30.80 -20.54 -16.91
N PRO A 577 30.59 -21.44 -17.89
CA PRO A 577 31.27 -21.36 -19.19
C PRO A 577 30.90 -20.12 -20.00
N ASN A 578 29.69 -19.59 -19.76
CA ASN A 578 29.16 -18.41 -20.45
C ASN A 578 29.45 -17.09 -19.70
N GLY A 579 30.19 -17.12 -18.58
CA GLY A 579 30.53 -15.92 -17.83
C GLY A 579 29.31 -15.16 -17.30
N LEU A 580 28.25 -15.87 -16.92
CA LEU A 580 27.02 -15.29 -16.39
C LEU A 580 27.28 -14.57 -15.07
N LYS A 581 26.56 -13.47 -14.85
CA LYS A 581 26.70 -12.58 -13.70
C LYS A 581 25.38 -12.44 -12.98
N LEU A 582 25.22 -13.09 -11.83
CA LEU A 582 23.97 -13.10 -11.08
C LEU A 582 23.52 -11.68 -10.69
N PHE A 583 24.45 -10.82 -10.27
CA PHE A 583 24.16 -9.45 -9.82
C PHE A 583 24.02 -8.43 -10.96
N GLU A 584 24.09 -8.86 -12.22
CA GLU A 584 23.67 -8.04 -13.37
C GLU A 584 22.21 -8.32 -13.80
N ASP A 585 21.52 -9.23 -13.11
CA ASP A 585 20.09 -9.46 -13.30
C ASP A 585 19.29 -8.17 -13.01
N PRO A 586 18.29 -7.80 -13.83
CA PRO A 586 17.46 -6.61 -13.58
C PRO A 586 16.82 -6.53 -12.18
N LEU A 587 16.57 -7.66 -11.50
CA LEU A 587 16.08 -7.69 -10.12
C LEU A 587 17.09 -7.12 -9.12
N LEU A 588 18.39 -7.34 -9.38
CA LEU A 588 19.48 -7.04 -8.44
C LEU A 588 20.32 -5.85 -8.86
N LYS A 589 20.47 -5.65 -10.16
CA LYS A 589 21.30 -4.64 -10.76
C LYS A 589 20.93 -3.26 -10.20
N ASP A 590 21.96 -2.46 -9.93
CA ASP A 590 21.89 -1.10 -9.38
C ASP A 590 21.35 -0.97 -7.94
N LYS A 591 20.70 -2.01 -7.39
CA LYS A 591 20.07 -1.98 -6.06
C LYS A 591 20.77 -2.85 -5.02
N TYR A 592 21.34 -3.98 -5.44
CA TYR A 592 21.91 -4.97 -4.55
C TYR A 592 23.30 -5.44 -4.98
N HIS A 593 24.08 -5.93 -4.01
CA HIS A 593 25.37 -6.57 -4.23
C HIS A 593 25.52 -7.86 -3.40
N LEU A 594 26.52 -8.67 -3.76
CA LEU A 594 26.92 -9.84 -3.00
C LEU A 594 27.66 -9.37 -1.73
N PRO A 595 27.12 -9.59 -0.52
CA PRO A 595 27.75 -9.09 0.70
C PRO A 595 29.13 -9.69 0.94
N SER A 596 30.04 -8.88 1.47
CA SER A 596 31.34 -9.33 1.98
C SER A 596 31.21 -10.03 3.34
N ALA A 597 32.21 -10.80 3.73
CA ALA A 597 32.28 -11.39 5.05
C ALA A 597 32.31 -10.32 6.17
N GLU A 598 32.93 -9.17 5.90
CA GLU A 598 32.95 -8.03 6.82
C GLU A 598 31.59 -7.33 6.96
N GLU A 599 30.74 -7.35 5.94
CA GLU A 599 29.35 -6.88 6.05
C GLU A 599 28.49 -7.87 6.85
N TRP A 600 28.61 -9.16 6.56
CA TRP A 600 27.98 -10.20 7.39
C TRP A 600 28.47 -10.16 8.84
N GLY A 601 29.74 -9.79 9.07
CA GLY A 601 30.30 -9.57 10.39
C GLY A 601 29.54 -8.51 11.18
N GLY A 602 28.93 -7.52 10.52
CA GLY A 602 28.05 -6.55 11.16
C GLY A 602 26.74 -7.16 11.70
N ILE A 603 26.34 -8.32 11.20
CA ILE A 603 25.07 -8.96 11.56
C ILE A 603 25.31 -10.11 12.53
N LEU A 604 26.27 -10.98 12.24
CA LEU A 604 26.52 -12.24 12.94
C LEU A 604 27.87 -12.23 13.66
N PRO A 605 28.05 -13.03 14.73
CA PRO A 605 29.33 -13.14 15.42
C PRO A 605 30.41 -13.79 14.51
N PRO A 606 31.70 -13.64 14.85
CA PRO A 606 32.80 -14.20 14.08
C PRO A 606 33.02 -15.70 14.31
N HIS A 607 33.60 -16.37 13.30
CA HIS A 607 33.80 -17.83 13.26
C HIS A 607 34.79 -18.32 14.33
N GLY A 608 34.47 -19.44 14.99
CA GLY A 608 35.35 -20.15 15.93
C GLY A 608 35.30 -19.72 17.40
N PHE A 609 34.39 -18.83 17.81
CA PHE A 609 34.50 -18.17 19.13
C PHE A 609 33.47 -18.53 20.20
N PHE A 610 32.30 -19.07 19.86
CA PHE A 610 31.22 -19.31 20.83
C PHE A 610 30.51 -20.65 20.59
N ALA A 611 30.53 -21.52 21.60
CA ALA A 611 29.63 -22.67 21.66
C ALA A 611 28.31 -22.21 22.31
N TRP A 612 27.22 -22.21 21.54
CA TRP A 612 25.91 -21.69 22.00
C TRP A 612 25.22 -22.61 23.00
N ASN A 613 25.78 -23.79 23.26
CA ASN A 613 25.17 -24.90 23.98
C ASN A 613 25.83 -25.23 25.33
N THR A 614 27.00 -24.68 25.64
CA THR A 614 27.73 -25.02 26.88
C THR A 614 27.76 -23.84 27.84
N ALA A 615 27.33 -24.07 29.08
CA ALA A 615 27.56 -23.16 30.21
C ALA A 615 29.02 -23.17 30.70
N SER A 616 29.88 -24.03 30.13
CA SER A 616 31.19 -24.42 30.67
C SER A 616 32.42 -23.94 29.89
N LEU A 617 32.27 -23.32 28.72
CA LEU A 617 33.35 -22.49 28.19
C LEU A 617 33.25 -21.15 28.90
N PRO A 618 34.31 -20.68 29.60
CA PRO A 618 34.25 -19.39 30.28
C PRO A 618 33.83 -18.37 29.24
N PRO A 619 32.76 -17.58 29.46
CA PRO A 619 32.42 -16.49 28.57
C PRO A 619 33.68 -15.66 28.49
N ASN A 620 34.36 -15.72 27.35
CA ASN A 620 35.62 -15.04 27.21
C ASN A 620 35.24 -13.56 27.09
N THR A 621 35.08 -12.92 28.25
CA THR A 621 34.81 -11.51 28.48
C THR A 621 35.87 -10.62 27.85
N SER A 622 36.92 -11.22 27.28
CA SER A 622 37.87 -10.54 26.44
C SER A 622 37.15 -9.79 25.32
N PRO A 623 37.48 -8.52 25.10
CA PRO A 623 37.00 -7.78 23.95
C PRO A 623 37.37 -8.48 22.64
N ARG A 624 36.55 -8.30 21.61
CA ARG A 624 36.81 -8.76 20.23
C ARG A 624 37.05 -7.57 19.34
N HIS A 625 37.88 -7.78 18.32
CA HIS A 625 38.30 -6.77 17.36
C HIS A 625 37.84 -7.22 15.99
N GLU A 626 36.73 -6.65 15.53
CA GLU A 626 36.01 -7.13 14.36
C GLU A 626 36.20 -6.18 13.19
N LYS A 627 36.66 -6.70 12.05
CA LYS A 627 36.67 -5.98 10.78
C LYS A 627 35.24 -5.93 10.25
N ILE A 628 34.66 -4.75 10.19
CA ILE A 628 33.29 -4.58 9.72
C ILE A 628 33.27 -3.54 8.59
N ASN A 629 32.46 -3.81 7.57
CA ASN A 629 32.08 -2.85 6.55
C ASN A 629 30.58 -2.54 6.71
N ILE A 630 30.23 -1.27 6.90
CA ILE A 630 28.83 -0.81 7.03
C ILE A 630 28.67 0.43 6.15
N GLY A 631 27.80 0.39 5.16
CA GLY A 631 27.58 1.55 4.28
C GLY A 631 28.86 2.00 3.55
N GLY A 632 29.74 1.06 3.21
CA GLY A 632 31.05 1.33 2.61
C GLY A 632 32.13 1.82 3.58
N GLN A 633 31.82 2.05 4.87
CA GLN A 633 32.78 2.44 5.89
C GLN A 633 33.44 1.21 6.50
N LYS A 634 34.78 1.13 6.39
CA LYS A 634 35.58 0.01 6.88
C LYS A 634 36.28 0.38 8.18
N HIS A 635 35.98 -0.34 9.26
CA HIS A 635 36.63 -0.14 10.55
C HIS A 635 36.84 -1.44 11.32
N THR A 636 37.81 -1.41 12.23
CA THR A 636 37.95 -2.40 13.30
C THR A 636 37.23 -1.90 14.56
N TYR A 637 36.17 -2.61 14.96
CA TYR A 637 35.38 -2.28 16.14
C TYR A 637 35.68 -3.20 17.33
N LYS A 638 35.50 -2.68 18.54
CA LYS A 638 35.48 -3.50 19.75
C LYS A 638 34.08 -4.07 19.98
N SER A 639 33.99 -5.37 20.27
CA SER A 639 32.74 -6.05 20.64
C SER A 639 32.90 -6.88 21.91
N GLU A 640 31.87 -6.93 22.74
CA GLU A 640 31.84 -7.70 23.99
C GLU A 640 30.62 -8.61 24.01
N TYR A 641 30.83 -9.88 24.36
CA TYR A 641 29.81 -10.93 24.26
C TYR A 641 29.51 -11.52 25.63
N LYS A 642 28.24 -11.78 25.91
CA LYS A 642 27.78 -12.43 27.14
C LYS A 642 26.66 -13.42 26.85
N LEU A 643 26.94 -14.69 27.12
CA LEU A 643 25.92 -15.72 27.14
C LEU A 643 24.96 -15.46 28.32
N LEU A 644 23.66 -15.40 28.04
CA LEU A 644 22.63 -15.20 29.07
C LEU A 644 22.02 -16.53 29.51
N SER A 645 21.84 -17.44 28.57
CA SER A 645 21.41 -18.81 28.76
C SER A 645 21.88 -19.62 27.55
N PRO A 646 21.80 -20.97 27.55
CA PRO A 646 21.94 -21.73 26.31
C PRO A 646 21.09 -21.10 25.20
N TRP A 647 21.70 -20.95 24.03
CA TRP A 647 21.08 -20.43 22.80
C TRP A 647 20.71 -18.93 22.82
N LYS A 648 21.01 -18.20 23.91
CA LYS A 648 20.69 -16.77 24.06
C LYS A 648 21.91 -15.96 24.47
N MET A 649 22.23 -14.93 23.69
CA MET A 649 23.42 -14.11 23.89
C MET A 649 23.11 -12.62 23.75
N SER A 650 23.63 -11.82 24.68
CA SER A 650 23.72 -10.38 24.53
C SER A 650 25.11 -10.01 24.03
N VAL A 651 25.19 -9.00 23.18
CA VAL A 651 26.44 -8.49 22.63
C VAL A 651 26.40 -6.97 22.59
N LEU A 652 27.49 -6.33 22.98
CA LEU A 652 27.70 -4.90 22.79
C LEU A 652 28.71 -4.73 21.65
N ARG A 653 28.22 -4.41 20.45
CA ARG A 653 28.99 -4.32 19.21
C ARG A 653 29.29 -2.87 18.82
N PHE A 654 30.25 -2.72 17.90
CA PHE A 654 30.61 -1.43 17.28
C PHE A 654 31.12 -0.37 18.25
N GLN A 655 31.78 -0.80 19.32
CA GLN A 655 32.47 0.12 20.22
C GLN A 655 33.78 0.62 19.60
N LYS A 656 34.26 1.74 20.12
CA LYS A 656 35.56 2.32 19.82
C LYS A 656 36.61 1.22 19.77
N GLY A 657 37.33 1.16 18.66
CA GLY A 657 38.36 0.15 18.45
C GLY A 657 39.52 0.36 19.43
N VAL A 658 40.06 -0.73 19.98
CA VAL A 658 41.23 -0.70 20.88
C VAL A 658 42.45 -1.46 20.36
N GLN A 659 42.30 -2.21 19.26
CA GLN A 659 43.38 -2.89 18.53
C GLN A 659 42.95 -2.97 17.06
N GLY A 660 43.80 -2.48 16.15
CA GLY A 660 43.51 -2.45 14.71
C GLY A 660 43.85 -3.78 14.05
N ALA A 661 43.05 -4.18 13.06
CA ALA A 661 43.33 -5.39 12.29
C ALA A 661 44.38 -5.16 11.20
N ASN A 662 44.22 -4.11 10.40
CA ASN A 662 45.14 -3.71 9.33
C ASN A 662 44.85 -2.25 8.89
N ALA A 663 45.59 -1.74 7.90
CA ALA A 663 45.43 -0.38 7.39
C ALA A 663 44.10 -0.16 6.63
N GLU A 664 43.52 -1.21 6.04
CA GLU A 664 42.24 -1.14 5.31
C GLU A 664 41.03 -1.01 6.26
N TYR A 665 41.15 -1.59 7.46
CA TYR A 665 40.16 -1.52 8.53
C TYR A 665 40.75 -0.77 9.73
N PRO A 666 40.93 0.56 9.65
CA PRO A 666 41.45 1.35 10.76
C PRO A 666 40.54 1.24 11.99
N LEU A 667 41.07 1.56 13.17
CA LEU A 667 40.30 1.58 14.40
C LEU A 667 39.05 2.47 14.26
N ALA A 668 37.90 1.97 14.73
CA ALA A 668 36.74 2.82 14.92
C ALA A 668 37.09 3.95 15.91
N PRO A 669 36.91 5.22 15.53
CA PRO A 669 37.46 6.36 16.28
C PRO A 669 36.78 6.60 17.63
N ASP A 670 35.50 6.24 17.73
CA ASP A 670 34.65 6.52 18.89
C ASP A 670 33.52 5.48 19.04
N ASN A 671 32.60 5.74 19.96
CA ASN A 671 31.42 4.90 20.24
C ASN A 671 30.17 5.34 19.46
N SER A 672 30.30 6.11 18.38
CA SER A 672 29.16 6.65 17.63
C SER A 672 28.31 5.56 16.95
N MET A 673 28.82 4.34 16.80
CA MET A 673 28.08 3.22 16.20
C MET A 673 27.60 2.14 17.17
N VAL A 674 27.82 2.31 18.48
CA VAL A 674 27.57 1.23 19.42
C VAL A 674 26.14 0.71 19.34
N CYS A 675 25.99 -0.60 19.30
CA CYS A 675 24.70 -1.27 19.32
C CYS A 675 24.71 -2.41 20.34
N ALA A 676 23.59 -2.59 21.04
CA ALA A 676 23.30 -3.84 21.72
C ALA A 676 22.63 -4.80 20.73
N TYR A 677 23.11 -6.03 20.67
CA TYR A 677 22.54 -7.13 19.91
C TYR A 677 22.08 -8.22 20.86
N PHE A 678 20.91 -8.78 20.61
CA PHE A 678 20.44 -10.01 21.22
C PHE A 678 20.34 -11.07 20.15
N TYR A 679 20.95 -12.22 20.39
CA TYR A 679 20.81 -13.38 19.53
C TYR A 679 20.04 -14.48 20.25
N GLU A 680 19.03 -15.03 19.59
CA GLU A 680 18.29 -16.21 20.03
C GLU A 680 18.32 -17.27 18.92
N LEU A 681 18.94 -18.41 19.17
CA LEU A 681 18.80 -19.56 18.28
C LEU A 681 17.53 -20.33 18.69
N LYS A 682 16.53 -20.35 17.81
CA LYS A 682 15.29 -21.10 18.02
C LYS A 682 15.28 -22.35 17.17
N SER A 683 14.78 -23.45 17.74
CA SER A 683 14.30 -24.60 16.98
C SER A 683 12.94 -24.23 16.39
N VAL A 684 12.83 -24.24 15.07
CA VAL A 684 11.59 -24.07 14.31
C VAL A 684 11.08 -25.47 13.97
N ASN A 685 9.88 -25.82 14.40
CA ASN A 685 9.27 -27.09 14.05
C ASN A 685 8.69 -27.01 12.63
N TYR A 686 9.02 -27.99 11.78
CA TYR A 686 8.55 -28.05 10.38
C TYR A 686 7.39 -29.04 10.24
N PRO A 687 6.42 -28.78 9.34
CA PRO A 687 5.53 -29.81 8.84
C PRO A 687 6.36 -30.89 8.12
N GLY A 688 6.35 -32.13 8.62
CA GLY A 688 7.16 -33.23 8.06
C GLY A 688 8.31 -33.74 8.95
N GLY A 689 8.48 -33.20 10.16
CA GLY A 689 9.18 -33.91 11.24
C GLY A 689 10.68 -33.62 11.44
N SER A 690 11.28 -32.70 10.70
CA SER A 690 12.64 -32.21 11.01
C SER A 690 12.59 -30.80 11.57
N SER A 691 13.04 -30.57 12.80
CA SER A 691 13.24 -29.21 13.30
C SER A 691 14.41 -28.53 12.57
N GLY A 692 14.18 -27.35 12.00
CA GLY A 692 15.25 -26.46 11.55
C GLY A 692 15.55 -25.42 12.62
N SER A 693 16.55 -24.57 12.40
CA SER A 693 16.84 -23.50 13.36
C SER A 693 16.88 -22.14 12.69
N ALA A 694 16.47 -21.12 13.42
CA ALA A 694 16.56 -19.73 13.00
C ALA A 694 17.33 -18.93 14.06
N VAL A 695 18.06 -17.91 13.63
CA VAL A 695 18.65 -16.91 14.50
C VAL A 695 17.76 -15.68 14.47
N ASN A 696 17.11 -15.41 15.59
CA ASN A 696 16.45 -14.12 15.81
C ASN A 696 17.48 -13.14 16.36
N ILE A 697 17.52 -11.97 15.73
CA ILE A 697 18.42 -10.88 16.04
C ILE A 697 17.58 -9.70 16.49
N ARG A 698 17.87 -9.16 17.66
CA ARG A 698 17.28 -7.91 18.14
C ARG A 698 18.38 -6.88 18.28
N VAL A 699 18.15 -5.67 17.79
CA VAL A 699 19.16 -4.60 17.78
C VAL A 699 18.61 -3.37 18.47
N VAL A 700 19.40 -2.78 19.35
CA VAL A 700 19.18 -1.45 19.91
C VAL A 700 20.40 -0.60 19.59
N TYR A 701 20.20 0.51 18.90
CA TYR A 701 21.25 1.49 18.67
C TYR A 701 21.49 2.33 19.93
N LEU A 702 22.76 2.44 20.32
CA LEU A 702 23.25 3.15 21.52
C LEU A 702 24.26 4.25 21.16
N GLY A 703 24.59 4.39 19.88
CA GLY A 703 25.59 5.32 19.35
C GLY A 703 25.24 6.78 19.65
N GLY A 704 25.80 7.29 20.74
CA GLY A 704 25.58 8.65 21.23
C GLY A 704 24.50 8.81 22.31
N ASP A 705 24.16 7.74 23.02
CA ASP A 705 23.55 7.83 24.35
C ASP A 705 24.59 8.41 25.35
N ALA A 706 24.15 9.20 26.33
CA ALA A 706 25.02 9.83 27.32
C ALA A 706 25.76 8.80 28.21
N ALA A 707 25.18 7.61 28.37
CA ALA A 707 25.76 6.49 29.09
C ALA A 707 25.47 5.18 28.34
N ILE A 708 26.50 4.61 27.73
CA ILE A 708 26.42 3.31 27.09
C ILE A 708 26.50 2.22 28.17
N PRO A 709 25.53 1.29 28.26
CA PRO A 709 25.57 0.21 29.23
C PRO A 709 26.78 -0.70 28.99
N THR A 710 27.33 -1.24 30.07
CA THR A 710 28.30 -2.34 30.00
C THR A 710 27.61 -3.63 29.57
N ILE A 711 28.36 -4.56 28.98
CA ILE A 711 27.87 -5.87 28.58
C ILE A 711 27.18 -6.63 29.74
N ASN A 712 27.60 -6.38 30.98
CA ASN A 712 27.01 -7.01 32.16
C ASN A 712 25.59 -6.55 32.47
N GLN A 713 25.25 -5.31 32.09
CA GLN A 713 23.92 -4.72 32.30
C GLN A 713 22.89 -5.18 31.26
N LEU A 714 23.33 -5.73 30.11
CA LEU A 714 22.46 -6.27 29.05
C LEU A 714 21.85 -7.64 29.42
N THR A 715 21.14 -7.69 30.55
CA THR A 715 20.42 -8.87 31.06
C THR A 715 19.12 -9.12 30.29
N LEU A 716 18.47 -10.28 30.51
CA LEU A 716 17.13 -10.55 29.94
C LEU A 716 16.11 -9.47 30.35
N ALA A 717 16.15 -9.02 31.60
CA ALA A 717 15.26 -7.96 32.10
C ALA A 717 15.53 -6.60 31.41
N TRP A 718 16.80 -6.29 31.12
CA TRP A 718 17.14 -5.09 30.36
C TRP A 718 16.52 -5.13 28.96
N TRP A 719 16.62 -6.26 28.26
CA TRP A 719 16.02 -6.43 26.94
C TRP A 719 14.49 -6.34 26.98
N GLN A 720 13.85 -6.97 27.95
CA GLN A 720 12.40 -6.85 28.15
C GLN A 720 11.98 -5.40 28.37
N ALA A 721 12.77 -4.61 29.12
CA ALA A 721 12.51 -3.19 29.31
C ALA A 721 12.68 -2.37 28.02
N GLN A 722 13.69 -2.67 27.20
CA GLN A 722 13.85 -1.99 25.89
C GLN A 722 12.68 -2.28 24.95
N GLU A 723 12.13 -3.50 24.96
CA GLU A 723 10.99 -3.90 24.12
C GLU A 723 9.69 -3.16 24.48
N GLN A 724 9.58 -2.62 25.70
CA GLN A 724 8.44 -1.78 26.08
C GLN A 724 8.51 -0.36 25.51
N ILE A 725 9.65 0.05 24.94
CA ILE A 725 9.83 1.37 24.36
C ILE A 725 9.51 1.27 22.85
N PRO A 726 8.40 1.88 22.37
CA PRO A 726 8.02 1.79 20.96
C PRO A 726 9.13 2.26 20.02
N GLY A 727 9.42 1.46 18.98
CA GLY A 727 10.43 1.78 17.97
C GLY A 727 11.89 1.70 18.43
N ARG A 728 12.17 1.27 19.67
CA ARG A 728 13.55 1.18 20.22
C ARG A 728 14.29 -0.08 19.78
N VAL A 729 13.58 -1.21 19.63
CA VAL A 729 14.16 -2.52 19.32
C VAL A 729 13.80 -2.93 17.88
N PHE A 730 14.82 -3.18 17.07
CA PHE A 730 14.68 -3.67 15.70
C PHE A 730 14.85 -5.19 15.69
N ASN A 731 13.96 -5.92 14.98
CA ASN A 731 13.91 -7.37 15.00
C ASN A 731 14.16 -7.94 13.59
N TYR A 732 15.01 -8.96 13.50
CA TYR A 732 15.35 -9.65 12.25
C TYR A 732 15.42 -11.15 12.49
N THR A 733 15.11 -11.94 11.46
CA THR A 733 15.22 -13.39 11.50
C THR A 733 16.01 -13.89 10.30
N ILE A 734 16.99 -14.75 10.58
CA ILE A 734 17.76 -15.47 9.56
C ILE A 734 17.49 -16.96 9.77
N GLU A 735 16.97 -17.61 8.74
CA GLU A 735 16.67 -19.04 8.73
C GLU A 735 17.80 -19.83 8.04
N ARG A 736 17.92 -21.12 8.37
CA ARG A 736 18.93 -21.99 7.78
C ARG A 736 18.61 -22.27 6.32
N SER A 737 19.59 -22.03 5.46
CA SER A 737 19.54 -22.34 4.03
C SER A 737 20.08 -23.73 3.70
N GLY A 738 21.20 -24.16 4.31
CA GLY A 738 21.91 -25.40 3.93
C GLY A 738 22.80 -25.25 2.69
N ASP A 739 23.20 -26.36 2.07
CA ASP A 739 24.04 -26.37 0.87
C ASP A 739 23.86 -27.57 -0.07
N LEU A 740 24.23 -27.36 -1.33
CA LEU A 740 24.31 -28.38 -2.37
C LEU A 740 25.76 -28.71 -2.69
N SER A 741 26.13 -30.00 -2.57
CA SER A 741 27.44 -30.51 -2.94
C SER A 741 27.30 -31.72 -3.88
N PRO A 742 28.01 -31.77 -5.01
CA PRO A 742 28.02 -32.94 -5.91
C PRO A 742 28.70 -34.18 -5.30
N PHE A 743 29.40 -34.01 -4.18
CA PHE A 743 29.99 -35.10 -3.43
C PHE A 743 29.23 -35.28 -2.11
N SER A 744 28.57 -36.43 -1.95
CA SER A 744 28.07 -36.90 -0.66
C SER A 744 29.27 -37.16 0.24
N GLY A 745 29.62 -36.18 1.07
CA GLY A 745 30.66 -36.31 2.07
C GLY A 745 30.19 -37.21 3.20
N ASN A 746 30.20 -38.52 2.98
CA ASN A 746 30.48 -39.47 4.04
C ASN A 746 31.50 -40.48 3.51
N LEU A 747 32.77 -40.07 3.47
CA LEU A 747 33.89 -40.97 3.19
C LEU A 747 34.09 -42.04 4.29
N SER A 748 33.29 -42.01 5.37
CA SER A 748 33.36 -42.95 6.50
C SER A 748 32.18 -43.92 6.59
N SER A 749 31.07 -43.74 5.86
CA SER A 749 30.00 -44.74 5.83
C SER A 749 30.11 -45.53 4.53
N GLY A 750 30.85 -46.64 4.57
CA GLY A 750 30.97 -47.59 3.47
C GLY A 750 29.65 -48.24 3.11
N ILE A 751 28.78 -47.52 2.41
CA ILE A 751 27.61 -48.05 1.72
C ILE A 751 27.98 -48.14 0.23
N PRO A 752 28.34 -49.34 -0.27
CA PRO A 752 28.65 -49.55 -1.67
C PRO A 752 27.36 -49.68 -2.47
N GLY A 753 27.28 -49.00 -3.60
CA GLY A 753 26.34 -49.31 -4.68
C GLY A 753 24.95 -48.68 -4.54
N GLY A 754 24.80 -47.47 -5.06
CA GLY A 754 23.49 -46.84 -5.27
C GLY A 754 23.65 -45.49 -5.95
N THR A 755 23.51 -45.46 -7.27
CA THR A 755 23.43 -44.23 -8.05
C THR A 755 22.14 -43.50 -7.67
N ILE A 756 22.22 -42.52 -6.77
CA ILE A 756 21.14 -41.52 -6.59
C ILE A 756 21.63 -40.25 -7.30
N PRO A 757 21.10 -39.90 -8.49
CA PRO A 757 21.25 -38.57 -9.05
C PRO A 757 20.67 -37.55 -8.07
N GLY A 758 21.47 -36.57 -7.64
CA GLY A 758 20.96 -35.42 -6.87
C GLY A 758 20.83 -35.61 -5.36
N SER A 759 21.77 -36.29 -4.68
CA SER A 759 21.78 -36.28 -3.21
C SER A 759 22.14 -34.88 -2.71
N VAL A 760 21.12 -34.12 -2.35
CA VAL A 760 21.26 -32.92 -1.57
C VAL A 760 21.95 -33.25 -0.26
N SER A 761 23.20 -32.81 -0.08
CA SER A 761 24.07 -33.39 0.95
C SER A 761 23.74 -32.93 2.37
N GLN A 762 23.32 -31.68 2.58
CA GLN A 762 23.13 -31.09 3.92
C GLN A 762 22.13 -29.94 3.92
N LEU A 763 20.88 -30.29 3.65
CA LEU A 763 19.76 -29.35 3.71
C LEU A 763 19.39 -29.06 5.19
N ASN A 764 19.21 -27.79 5.57
CA ASN A 764 18.83 -27.33 6.94
C ASN A 764 19.87 -27.58 8.07
N THR A 765 21.13 -27.87 7.73
CA THR A 765 22.19 -28.08 8.73
C THR A 765 22.90 -26.79 9.15
N ALA A 766 22.79 -25.74 8.32
CA ALA A 766 23.70 -24.60 8.38
C ALA A 766 23.15 -23.29 7.76
N PHE A 767 23.64 -22.13 8.25
CA PHE A 767 23.33 -20.80 7.70
C PHE A 767 24.31 -20.43 6.59
N ASN A 768 24.27 -21.05 5.43
CA ASN A 768 25.32 -20.88 4.43
C ASN A 768 24.95 -19.84 3.36
N PHE A 769 25.73 -18.77 3.29
CA PHE A 769 25.58 -17.70 2.31
C PHE A 769 26.89 -17.39 1.61
N TRP A 770 26.85 -17.19 0.30
CA TRP A 770 28.04 -16.72 -0.42
C TRP A 770 28.47 -15.34 0.05
N THR A 771 29.79 -15.11 -0.02
CA THR A 771 30.37 -13.78 0.23
C THR A 771 31.21 -13.33 -0.96
N SER A 772 31.35 -12.02 -1.11
CA SER A 772 32.24 -11.39 -2.09
C SER A 772 33.69 -11.28 -1.60
N SER A 773 34.00 -11.71 -0.37
CA SER A 773 35.35 -11.61 0.18
C SER A 773 36.37 -12.40 -0.65
N PRO A 774 37.60 -11.88 -0.82
CA PRO A 774 38.60 -12.49 -1.71
C PRO A 774 38.89 -13.94 -1.31
N PRO A 775 38.87 -14.90 -2.25
CA PRO A 775 39.05 -16.31 -1.94
C PRO A 775 40.40 -16.55 -1.24
N PRO A 776 40.50 -17.56 -0.36
CA PRO A 776 41.76 -17.90 0.29
C PRO A 776 42.81 -18.32 -0.76
N PRO A 777 44.11 -18.34 -0.40
CA PRO A 777 45.20 -18.83 -1.26
C PRO A 777 45.08 -20.34 -1.56
N SER A 778 44.10 -20.72 -2.37
CA SER A 778 43.92 -22.04 -3.00
C SER A 778 42.86 -21.85 -4.09
N THR A 779 43.18 -22.18 -5.34
CA THR A 779 42.39 -21.70 -6.49
C THR A 779 40.96 -22.25 -6.55
N TYR A 780 40.67 -23.33 -5.81
CA TYR A 780 39.37 -24.03 -5.81
C TYR A 780 38.42 -23.65 -4.67
N GLN A 781 38.86 -22.86 -3.68
CA GLN A 781 38.03 -22.46 -2.54
C GLN A 781 37.63 -20.98 -2.59
N ALA A 782 36.47 -20.66 -2.03
CA ALA A 782 35.96 -19.32 -1.80
C ALA A 782 35.30 -19.24 -0.42
N TRP A 783 35.09 -18.02 0.05
CA TRP A 783 34.50 -17.77 1.34
C TRP A 783 32.98 -17.79 1.29
N ARG A 784 32.39 -18.49 2.25
CA ARG A 784 30.99 -18.33 2.62
C ARG A 784 30.89 -17.84 4.06
N ASN A 785 29.80 -17.16 4.38
CA ASN A 785 29.41 -16.96 5.77
C ASN A 785 28.51 -18.13 6.19
N GLY A 786 28.74 -18.71 7.37
CA GLY A 786 27.75 -19.57 7.96
C GLY A 786 28.07 -20.26 9.27
N TYR A 787 27.12 -21.06 9.70
CA TYR A 787 27.15 -21.85 10.93
C TYR A 787 27.11 -23.33 10.58
N MET A 788 28.04 -24.15 11.05
CA MET A 788 27.96 -25.61 10.86
C MET A 788 27.70 -26.29 12.20
N ALA A 789 26.51 -26.84 12.41
CA ALA A 789 26.24 -27.68 13.57
C ALA A 789 26.64 -29.13 13.27
N PHE A 790 27.82 -29.56 13.72
CA PHE A 790 28.08 -30.99 13.97
C PHE A 790 28.82 -31.14 15.30
N GLU A 791 28.08 -31.69 16.28
CA GLU A 791 28.42 -32.32 17.58
C GLU A 791 29.45 -31.66 18.54
N ASN A 792 30.26 -30.67 18.14
CA ASN A 792 31.39 -30.18 18.94
C ASN A 792 31.41 -28.65 19.19
N GLY A 793 30.24 -27.99 19.26
CA GLY A 793 30.15 -26.61 19.76
C GLY A 793 30.72 -25.54 18.81
N HIS A 794 30.21 -25.47 17.58
CA HIS A 794 30.68 -24.53 16.57
C HIS A 794 29.93 -23.19 16.54
N ALA A 795 30.57 -22.18 15.94
CA ALA A 795 30.16 -20.79 15.87
C ALA A 795 29.74 -20.36 14.45
N ILE A 796 29.06 -19.22 14.34
CA ILE A 796 28.69 -18.59 13.07
C ILE A 796 29.91 -17.81 12.55
N GLY A 797 30.20 -17.82 11.25
CA GLY A 797 31.10 -16.87 10.61
C GLY A 797 31.70 -17.36 9.29
N GLU A 798 32.75 -16.70 8.84
CA GLU A 798 33.40 -16.96 7.55
C GLU A 798 34.20 -18.27 7.55
N ALA A 799 34.01 -19.12 6.54
CA ALA A 799 34.73 -20.38 6.37
C ALA A 799 35.01 -20.69 4.89
N PRO A 800 36.16 -21.32 4.54
CA PRO A 800 36.49 -21.61 3.16
C PRO A 800 35.69 -22.83 2.67
N GLN A 801 35.22 -22.78 1.43
CA GLN A 801 34.43 -23.82 0.78
C GLN A 801 34.75 -23.92 -0.69
N TYR A 802 34.48 -25.08 -1.30
CA TYR A 802 34.69 -25.24 -2.73
C TYR A 802 33.77 -24.34 -3.55
N LYS A 803 34.36 -23.61 -4.51
CA LYS A 803 33.66 -22.62 -5.38
C LYS A 803 32.48 -23.20 -6.16
N TYR A 804 32.51 -24.51 -6.45
CA TYR A 804 31.48 -25.21 -7.20
C TYR A 804 30.26 -25.64 -6.37
N ARG A 805 30.30 -25.51 -5.03
CA ARG A 805 29.13 -25.82 -4.18
C ARG A 805 28.01 -24.82 -4.39
N GLY A 806 26.78 -25.23 -4.09
CA GLY A 806 25.61 -24.36 -4.08
C GLY A 806 25.35 -23.82 -2.70
N TYR A 807 25.36 -22.50 -2.54
CA TYR A 807 24.87 -21.85 -1.33
C TYR A 807 23.77 -20.86 -1.69
N SER A 808 22.87 -20.60 -0.74
CA SER A 808 21.88 -19.55 -0.91
C SER A 808 22.54 -18.18 -0.96
N VAL A 809 21.85 -17.25 -1.60
CA VAL A 809 22.29 -15.86 -1.71
C VAL A 809 21.26 -15.00 -1.02
N ARG A 810 21.72 -14.19 -0.07
CA ARG A 810 20.94 -13.12 0.56
C ARG A 810 21.60 -11.79 0.21
N PRO A 811 21.13 -11.11 -0.84
CA PRO A 811 21.70 -9.85 -1.33
C PRO A 811 21.67 -8.74 -0.28
N PHE A 812 22.61 -7.81 -0.37
CA PHE A 812 22.61 -6.59 0.45
C PHE A 812 22.34 -5.37 -0.42
N HIS A 813 21.57 -4.41 0.09
CA HIS A 813 21.32 -3.12 -0.56
C HIS A 813 22.61 -2.35 -0.78
N ASN A 814 22.71 -1.68 -1.92
CA ASN A 814 23.79 -0.74 -2.20
C ASN A 814 23.78 0.43 -1.21
N TYR A 815 24.95 1.03 -0.99
CA TYR A 815 25.17 1.99 0.10
C TYR A 815 24.46 3.34 -0.08
N ASP A 816 24.02 3.66 -1.30
CA ASP A 816 23.42 4.94 -1.66
C ASP A 816 21.87 4.95 -1.65
N GLU A 817 21.23 3.80 -1.39
CA GLU A 817 19.76 3.65 -1.25
C GLU A 817 19.26 3.85 0.19
#